data_AF-A0A9P8J174-F1
#
_entry.id   AF-A0A9P8J174-F1
#
_cell.length_a   1.000
_cell.length_b   1.000
_cell.length_c   1.000
_cell.angle_alpha   90.00
_cell.angle_beta   90.00
_cell.angle_gamma   90.00
#
_symmetry.space_group_name_H-M   'P 1'
#
loop_
_entity.id
_entity.type
_entity.pdbx_description
1 polymer ?
#
loop_
_entity_poly.entity_id
_entity_poly.type
_entity_poly.pdbx_seq_one_letter_code
_entity_poly.pdbx_strand_id
1 'polypeptide(L)'
;MATALQQQLAQIAKKSTDQLDLKAQRAQHSKSLLFDPRVAANQTFETIYQICAEAFQELCLLDARFAPFAANLFSEQSKSEERINLTKKENEDLDQVIDSFLGLVSSRLLLRPGLKAVEWLVRRFRVHEYNTESLVLAFLPYHANPVFPTMLSILPKTLPPTLKFLQPYISSLSCPPSQALVYAAVNNPSFFTAFNTYVVRTANLGHHSVMVLQFWAGVMTPAINGMLDAAMSGRADVRSQRQEDLLLRVVPVLQQTLRIKNVPELFLGSCMIICVLVSKTQLDDKVLDSLMDAVSRGWASQTIDQGLSTVAIIAEERQSLKFTRPVTRALLKVPALEARILDLQTKQHTGRLLTGLAMTSLDEASGPEAFDLIENAVTSHIPTLPQKAAIIQLLLSAVSDLQTSSEAAASQERLGRIFSALCQSPSTLPLVQAEAARLHLSLESLEVQLQISLAPNEMLALPSVDADTEMIDGPATAQADQLDEAFSLLPQSLPKDYSFVANADFSPFDTFARVFLILLQQNKDLDQLLGKPVLHGADAVSSPSYLTFLARIWTSSYPIIARVSALRSATALLQAHSSAAIDMQALTPFVLVALADASEAVRKTAAALLIAITTLYHPDAAKGKVNDSIKSWAAQSIYATSSHKSSLTGPNAHKVLSDALVPSLEECVLDPSQIARVLASALNGPTQAQTGHPFAASVELKSTLRASFASWLCEHAAAVPLASVKLRLLSFLSPVGKAASTGRVQTLVPSLQSWIQSDLQVRSASCASAHVDVASVDKAYVDCLTSRTSEELTCLRTLANGELGQSASLSTLAIQRFRALWPTMKPIAQTSAAAFLLDLALDDQSDDQSEARQSEATDLLRQVTMPTEVLSSLLESVPSIAQMEDKPPASKRRRTSRSELAKSQSINVADLHNVIRRLTLVLELIEGSHPERHPELLKSLFHVLSELQHYRTQLGSNLVYLQQLVIGCLFSIVDSLKQNPAIKVDRSVLRADLIVECVRTSTNAQIHNAALLLISSLASWAPDLVLHSVMPIFTFMSNTLLRQSDDYSAHVIDQTVSRVVPPLVA
;
A
#
# COMPACT_ATOMS: atom_id res chain seq x y z
N MET A 1 9.76 34.79 72.88
CA MET A 1 10.75 33.82 72.37
C MET A 1 11.29 33.05 73.56
N ALA A 2 11.19 31.72 73.56
CA ALA A 2 11.74 30.89 74.64
C ALA A 2 13.28 30.87 74.54
N THR A 3 13.99 30.99 75.66
CA THR A 3 15.47 30.95 75.69
C THR A 3 16.00 29.58 75.27
N ALA A 4 17.24 29.48 74.77
CA ALA A 4 17.84 28.21 74.35
C ALA A 4 17.81 27.15 75.48
N LEU A 5 18.01 27.57 76.74
CA LEU A 5 17.84 26.74 77.93
C LEU A 5 16.40 26.24 78.08
N GLN A 6 15.40 27.11 77.87
CA GLN A 6 13.99 26.73 77.94
C GLN A 6 13.59 25.75 76.83
N GLN A 7 14.20 25.84 75.64
CA GLN A 7 14.04 24.85 74.57
C GLN A 7 14.68 23.51 74.93
N GLN A 8 15.88 23.51 75.51
CA GLN A 8 16.55 22.31 76.01
C GLN A 8 15.76 21.65 77.14
N LEU A 9 15.28 22.44 78.11
CA LEU A 9 14.43 21.94 79.20
C LEU A 9 13.08 21.43 78.69
N ALA A 10 12.47 22.08 77.68
CA ALA A 10 11.27 21.56 77.04
C ALA A 10 11.53 20.26 76.26
N GLN A 11 12.73 20.07 75.70
CA GLN A 11 13.13 18.83 75.02
C GLN A 11 13.43 17.71 76.02
N ILE A 12 14.01 18.04 77.19
CA ILE A 12 14.21 17.09 78.30
C ILE A 12 12.86 16.72 78.91
N ALA A 13 11.97 17.68 79.17
CA ALA A 13 10.62 17.44 79.69
C ALA A 13 9.77 16.58 78.73
N LYS A 14 9.99 16.69 77.42
CA LYS A 14 9.36 15.80 76.42
C LYS A 14 9.92 14.37 76.44
N LYS A 15 11.13 14.15 76.95
CA LYS A 15 11.79 12.84 77.02
C LYS A 15 11.74 12.21 78.41
N SER A 16 11.54 12.99 79.47
CA SER A 16 11.45 12.51 80.84
C SER A 16 10.04 11.99 81.13
N THR A 17 9.94 10.74 81.58
CA THR A 17 8.71 10.17 82.15
C THR A 17 8.54 10.67 83.58
N ASP A 18 7.50 11.45 83.86
CA ASP A 18 7.16 12.02 85.18
C ASP A 18 6.71 10.92 86.17
N GLN A 19 7.62 10.05 86.61
CA GLN A 19 7.34 9.03 87.62
C GLN A 19 7.29 9.60 89.05
N LEU A 20 7.80 10.82 89.27
CA LEU A 20 7.94 11.40 90.61
C LEU A 20 6.76 12.29 91.04
N ASP A 21 5.87 12.66 90.10
CA ASP A 21 4.68 13.47 90.40
C ASP A 21 3.41 12.59 90.44
N LEU A 22 2.87 12.38 91.64
CA LEU A 22 1.63 11.63 91.86
C LEU A 22 0.43 12.22 91.11
N LYS A 23 0.42 13.53 90.85
CA LYS A 23 -0.62 14.19 90.06
C LYS A 23 -0.50 13.84 88.58
N ALA A 24 0.73 13.82 88.05
CA ALA A 24 1.00 13.40 86.69
C ALA A 24 0.66 11.91 86.48
N GLN A 25 1.02 11.04 87.43
CA GLN A 25 0.67 9.61 87.38
C GLN A 25 -0.85 9.39 87.41
N ARG A 26 -1.59 10.07 88.29
CA ARG A 26 -3.06 9.99 88.33
C ARG A 26 -3.69 10.52 87.04
N ALA A 27 -3.16 11.60 86.47
CA ALA A 27 -3.64 12.13 85.20
C ALA A 27 -3.36 11.17 84.03
N GLN A 28 -2.19 10.53 83.99
CA GLN A 28 -1.85 9.50 83.00
C GLN A 28 -2.76 8.27 83.14
N HIS A 29 -2.95 7.75 84.35
CA HIS A 29 -3.82 6.59 84.61
C HIS A 29 -5.32 6.86 84.37
N SER A 30 -5.73 8.13 84.43
CA SER A 30 -7.11 8.55 84.15
C SER A 30 -7.48 8.52 82.65
N LYS A 31 -6.50 8.30 81.76
CA LYS A 31 -6.75 8.16 80.32
C LYS A 31 -7.31 6.76 80.03
N SER A 32 -8.55 6.71 79.58
CA SER A 32 -9.31 5.48 79.34
C SER A 32 -10.18 5.65 78.09
N LEU A 33 -10.33 4.58 77.29
CA LEU A 33 -11.25 4.52 76.16
C LEU A 33 -12.69 4.27 76.61
N LEU A 34 -12.88 3.52 77.71
CA LEU A 34 -14.19 3.04 78.14
C LEU A 34 -14.82 3.86 79.28
N PHE A 35 -14.00 4.35 80.20
CA PHE A 35 -14.46 4.95 81.44
C PHE A 35 -14.15 6.45 81.47
N ASP A 36 -15.04 7.21 82.11
CA ASP A 36 -14.78 8.61 82.37
C ASP A 36 -13.51 8.79 83.23
N PRO A 37 -12.72 9.86 83.03
CA PRO A 37 -11.45 10.05 83.74
C PRO A 37 -11.56 9.99 85.27
N ARG A 38 -12.71 10.37 85.84
CA ARG A 38 -12.98 10.31 87.27
C ARG A 38 -13.04 8.88 87.81
N VAL A 39 -13.66 7.97 87.04
CA VAL A 39 -13.79 6.56 87.40
C VAL A 39 -12.49 5.83 87.08
N ALA A 40 -11.89 6.12 85.91
CA ALA A 40 -10.64 5.53 85.48
C ALA A 40 -9.51 5.77 86.49
N ALA A 41 -9.36 6.99 87.03
CA ALA A 41 -8.29 7.32 87.98
C ALA A 41 -8.28 6.47 89.26
N ASN A 42 -9.43 5.93 89.67
CA ASN A 42 -9.59 5.18 90.92
C ASN A 42 -9.55 3.64 90.74
N GLN A 43 -9.46 3.14 89.50
CA GLN A 43 -9.43 1.71 89.21
C GLN A 43 -8.03 1.11 89.40
N THR A 44 -7.95 -0.09 89.97
CA THR A 44 -6.69 -0.85 90.10
C THR A 44 -6.44 -1.71 88.87
N PHE A 45 -5.18 -2.06 88.59
CA PHE A 45 -4.85 -2.92 87.45
C PHE A 45 -5.49 -4.30 87.53
N GLU A 46 -5.74 -4.83 88.73
CA GLU A 46 -6.48 -6.09 88.92
C GLU A 46 -7.92 -6.00 88.40
N THR A 47 -8.64 -4.94 88.77
CA THR A 47 -10.02 -4.72 88.31
C THR A 47 -10.11 -4.50 86.81
N ILE A 48 -9.15 -3.77 86.23
CA ILE A 48 -9.10 -3.50 84.79
C ILE A 48 -8.78 -4.80 84.05
N TYR A 49 -7.79 -5.56 84.51
CA TYR A 49 -7.42 -6.82 83.90
C TYR A 49 -8.57 -7.81 83.89
N GLN A 50 -9.32 -7.96 85.00
CA GLN A 50 -10.45 -8.89 85.05
C GLN A 50 -11.50 -8.57 83.96
N ILE A 51 -11.91 -7.30 83.86
CA ILE A 51 -12.88 -6.84 82.85
C ILE A 51 -12.37 -7.10 81.43
N CYS A 52 -11.07 -6.87 81.20
CA CYS A 52 -10.46 -7.00 79.88
C CYS A 52 -10.16 -8.46 79.52
N ALA A 53 -9.81 -9.31 80.49
CA ALA A 53 -9.54 -10.73 80.31
C ALA A 53 -10.82 -11.50 80.00
N GLU A 54 -11.93 -11.20 80.67
CA GLU A 54 -13.26 -11.74 80.33
C GLU A 54 -13.64 -11.37 78.89
N ALA A 55 -13.46 -10.10 78.51
CA ALA A 55 -13.72 -9.63 77.15
C ALA A 55 -12.77 -10.24 76.11
N PHE A 56 -11.52 -10.48 76.46
CA PHE A 56 -10.55 -11.12 75.58
C PHE A 56 -10.88 -12.61 75.37
N GLN A 57 -11.40 -13.30 76.38
CA GLN A 57 -11.93 -14.67 76.22
C GLN A 57 -13.12 -14.68 75.26
N GLU A 58 -14.07 -13.75 75.40
CA GLU A 58 -15.16 -13.58 74.42
C GLU A 58 -14.61 -13.32 73.00
N LEU A 59 -13.55 -12.51 72.88
CA LEU A 59 -12.91 -12.23 71.60
C LEU A 59 -12.22 -13.47 71.00
N CYS A 60 -11.62 -14.33 71.82
CA CYS A 60 -11.03 -15.60 71.41
C CYS A 60 -12.08 -16.62 70.96
N LEU A 61 -13.27 -16.62 71.58
CA LEU A 61 -14.40 -17.44 71.12
C LEU A 61 -14.90 -16.99 69.74
N LEU A 62 -14.80 -15.69 69.45
CA LEU A 62 -15.18 -15.12 68.15
C LEU A 62 -14.06 -15.30 67.09
N ASP A 63 -12.77 -15.21 67.43
CA ASP A 63 -11.61 -15.52 66.54
C ASP A 63 -10.61 -16.38 67.30
N ALA A 64 -10.33 -17.58 66.78
CA ALA A 64 -9.24 -18.40 67.29
C ALA A 64 -7.87 -17.72 67.13
N ARG A 65 -7.71 -16.78 66.18
CA ARG A 65 -6.44 -16.06 65.95
C ARG A 65 -6.02 -15.18 67.13
N PHE A 66 -6.92 -14.87 68.07
CA PHE A 66 -6.55 -14.11 69.28
C PHE A 66 -5.87 -14.97 70.36
N ALA A 67 -6.04 -16.29 70.34
CA ALA A 67 -5.54 -17.19 71.39
C ALA A 67 -4.03 -17.06 71.71
N PRO A 68 -3.12 -16.85 70.71
CA PRO A 68 -1.70 -16.67 71.00
C PRO A 68 -1.41 -15.45 71.89
N PHE A 69 -2.29 -14.44 71.89
CA PHE A 69 -2.09 -13.23 72.70
C PHE A 69 -2.42 -13.43 74.20
N ALA A 70 -3.02 -14.57 74.56
CA ALA A 70 -3.26 -14.95 75.94
C ALA A 70 -1.96 -15.18 76.72
N ALA A 71 -0.95 -15.73 76.04
CA ALA A 71 0.32 -16.08 76.67
C ALA A 71 1.23 -14.86 76.89
N ASN A 72 1.01 -13.74 76.18
CA ASN A 72 1.83 -12.54 76.26
C ASN A 72 1.04 -11.35 76.86
N LEU A 73 0.24 -10.63 76.06
CA LEU A 73 -0.44 -9.39 76.39
C LEU A 73 -1.51 -9.56 77.48
N PHE A 74 -2.19 -10.71 77.49
CA PHE A 74 -3.25 -11.04 78.45
C PHE A 74 -2.83 -12.17 79.41
N SER A 75 -1.53 -12.24 79.71
CA SER A 75 -1.00 -13.15 80.73
C SER A 75 -1.15 -12.55 82.13
N GLU A 76 -1.19 -13.39 83.17
CA GLU A 76 -1.18 -12.92 84.56
C GLU A 76 0.08 -12.08 84.88
N GLN A 77 1.21 -12.39 84.23
CA GLN A 77 2.48 -11.68 84.39
C GLN A 77 2.40 -10.22 83.91
N SER A 78 1.62 -9.96 82.85
CA SER A 78 1.42 -8.62 82.26
C SER A 78 0.89 -7.58 83.25
N LYS A 79 0.20 -8.02 84.32
CA LYS A 79 -0.30 -7.13 85.41
C LYS A 79 0.83 -6.41 86.13
N SER A 80 2.00 -7.05 86.25
CA SER A 80 3.17 -6.54 86.97
C SER A 80 4.25 -5.94 86.06
N GLU A 81 4.21 -6.21 84.75
CA GLU A 81 5.21 -5.74 83.78
C GLU A 81 5.02 -4.27 83.40
N GLU A 82 5.96 -3.41 83.77
CA GLU A 82 5.93 -1.99 83.39
C GLU A 82 6.84 -1.72 82.21
N ARG A 83 6.25 -1.16 81.15
CA ARG A 83 6.93 -0.91 79.88
C ARG A 83 8.20 -0.04 79.98
N ILE A 84 8.21 0.91 80.92
CA ILE A 84 9.34 1.83 81.14
C ILE A 84 10.58 1.07 81.66
N ASN A 85 10.37 -0.05 82.35
CA ASN A 85 11.43 -0.85 82.95
C ASN A 85 12.03 -1.88 81.97
N LEU A 86 11.43 -2.03 80.78
CA LEU A 86 11.92 -2.92 79.73
C LEU A 86 13.11 -2.31 78.98
N THR A 87 14.02 -3.16 78.53
CA THR A 87 15.10 -2.76 77.65
C THR A 87 14.55 -2.26 76.30
N LYS A 88 15.38 -1.55 75.53
CA LYS A 88 14.98 -1.05 74.21
C LYS A 88 14.55 -2.19 73.27
N LYS A 89 15.28 -3.30 73.28
CA LYS A 89 14.99 -4.46 72.43
C LYS A 89 13.67 -5.14 72.82
N GLU A 90 13.44 -5.34 74.11
CA GLU A 90 12.18 -5.91 74.61
C GLU A 90 10.98 -5.01 74.30
N ASN A 91 11.17 -3.69 74.33
CA ASN A 91 10.16 -2.73 73.88
C ASN A 91 9.86 -2.84 72.37
N GLU A 92 10.90 -3.02 71.53
CA GLU A 92 10.73 -3.23 70.09
C GLU A 92 10.01 -4.57 69.79
N ASP A 93 10.32 -5.63 70.54
CA ASP A 93 9.64 -6.92 70.41
C ASP A 93 8.16 -6.82 70.86
N LEU A 94 7.90 -6.13 71.98
CA LEU A 94 6.55 -5.84 72.46
C LEU A 94 5.75 -5.00 71.45
N ASP A 95 6.40 -4.02 70.80
CA ASP A 95 5.79 -3.21 69.75
C ASP A 95 5.28 -4.05 68.59
N GLN A 96 6.07 -5.03 68.14
CA GLN A 96 5.64 -5.93 67.06
C GLN A 96 4.41 -6.76 67.45
N VAL A 97 4.35 -7.23 68.70
CA VAL A 97 3.21 -7.99 69.23
C VAL A 97 1.97 -7.11 69.33
N ILE A 98 2.11 -5.89 69.86
CA ILE A 98 1.03 -4.91 69.98
C ILE A 98 0.51 -4.50 68.61
N ASP A 99 1.39 -4.18 67.67
CA ASP A 99 1.03 -3.83 66.29
C ASP A 99 0.26 -4.97 65.62
N SER A 100 0.69 -6.21 65.84
CA SER A 100 0.01 -7.40 65.33
C SER A 100 -1.39 -7.58 65.92
N PHE A 101 -1.55 -7.33 67.23
CA PHE A 101 -2.84 -7.37 67.91
C PHE A 101 -3.77 -6.25 67.43
N LEU A 102 -3.27 -5.01 67.32
CA LEU A 102 -4.02 -3.85 66.83
C LEU A 102 -4.50 -4.04 65.38
N GLY A 103 -3.65 -4.65 64.54
CA GLY A 103 -4.03 -5.07 63.20
C GLY A 103 -5.23 -6.01 63.21
N LEU A 104 -5.18 -7.06 64.04
CA LEU A 104 -6.22 -8.09 64.11
C LEU A 104 -7.54 -7.58 64.73
N VAL A 105 -7.44 -6.82 65.83
CA VAL A 105 -8.60 -6.27 66.55
C VAL A 105 -9.34 -5.20 65.75
N SER A 106 -8.69 -4.59 64.75
CA SER A 106 -9.31 -3.59 63.87
C SER A 106 -10.65 -4.05 63.32
N SER A 107 -10.77 -5.32 62.90
CA SER A 107 -12.02 -5.91 62.37
C SER A 107 -13.20 -5.89 63.33
N ARG A 108 -12.94 -5.85 64.65
CA ARG A 108 -13.92 -6.09 65.72
C ARG A 108 -14.03 -4.92 66.69
N LEU A 109 -13.47 -3.78 66.31
CA LEU A 109 -13.37 -2.61 67.18
C LEU A 109 -14.74 -1.99 67.53
N LEU A 110 -15.77 -2.22 66.71
CA LEU A 110 -17.14 -1.78 67.02
C LEU A 110 -17.83 -2.68 68.05
N LEU A 111 -17.29 -3.87 68.31
CA LEU A 111 -17.82 -4.76 69.34
C LEU A 111 -17.25 -4.36 70.70
N ARG A 112 -18.11 -4.38 71.74
CA ARG A 112 -17.69 -4.10 73.12
C ARG A 112 -16.49 -4.94 73.60
N PRO A 113 -16.38 -6.24 73.28
CA PRO A 113 -15.22 -7.04 73.68
C PRO A 113 -13.91 -6.55 73.07
N GLY A 114 -13.94 -6.09 71.81
CA GLY A 114 -12.78 -5.50 71.14
C GLY A 114 -12.28 -4.24 71.82
N LEU A 115 -13.19 -3.31 72.16
CA LEU A 115 -12.83 -2.08 72.87
C LEU A 115 -12.28 -2.35 74.27
N LYS A 116 -12.88 -3.30 75.00
CA LYS A 116 -12.37 -3.75 76.31
C LYS A 116 -10.99 -4.39 76.21
N ALA A 117 -10.71 -5.16 75.16
CA ALA A 117 -9.38 -5.73 74.98
C ALA A 117 -8.33 -4.63 74.67
N VAL A 118 -8.68 -3.63 73.86
CA VAL A 118 -7.78 -2.48 73.58
C VAL A 118 -7.58 -1.59 74.81
N GLU A 119 -8.59 -1.47 75.69
CA GLU A 119 -8.49 -0.72 76.95
C GLU A 119 -7.33 -1.23 77.83
N TRP A 120 -7.12 -2.55 77.91
CA TRP A 120 -5.97 -3.12 78.62
C TRP A 120 -4.65 -2.62 78.03
N LEU A 121 -4.52 -2.58 76.71
CA LEU A 121 -3.32 -2.10 76.04
C LEU A 121 -3.08 -0.61 76.24
N VAL A 122 -4.15 0.19 76.23
CA VAL A 122 -4.09 1.63 76.49
C VAL A 122 -3.62 1.91 77.91
N ARG A 123 -4.15 1.19 78.91
CA ARG A 123 -3.90 1.49 80.32
C ARG A 123 -2.68 0.81 80.91
N ARG A 124 -2.33 -0.40 80.46
CA ARG A 124 -1.15 -1.13 80.93
C ARG A 124 0.09 -0.79 80.11
N PHE A 125 0.02 -0.99 78.80
CA PHE A 125 1.16 -0.87 77.89
C PHE A 125 1.32 0.52 77.26
N ARG A 126 0.43 1.47 77.61
CA ARG A 126 0.43 2.87 77.17
C ARG A 126 0.57 3.01 75.65
N VAL A 127 -0.20 2.19 74.93
CA VAL A 127 -0.21 2.16 73.47
C VAL A 127 -0.54 3.51 72.84
N HIS A 128 -1.35 4.34 73.53
CA HIS A 128 -1.67 5.69 73.09
C HIS A 128 -0.51 6.70 73.20
N GLU A 129 0.60 6.36 73.87
CA GLU A 129 1.81 7.19 73.95
C GLU A 129 2.93 6.63 73.08
N TYR A 130 3.16 5.32 73.13
CA TYR A 130 4.29 4.67 72.45
C TYR A 130 3.95 4.14 71.05
N ASN A 131 2.77 3.56 70.85
CA ASN A 131 2.31 3.00 69.56
C ASN A 131 1.18 3.84 68.94
N THR A 132 1.33 5.17 69.02
CA THR A 132 0.33 6.13 68.54
C THR A 132 -0.07 5.90 67.09
N GLU A 133 0.90 5.63 66.21
CA GLU A 133 0.66 5.45 64.78
C GLU A 133 -0.21 4.22 64.52
N SER A 134 0.20 3.04 65.02
CA SER A 134 -0.55 1.79 64.86
C SER A 134 -1.95 1.87 65.46
N LEU A 135 -2.10 2.51 66.63
CA LEU A 135 -3.40 2.69 67.27
C LEU A 135 -4.33 3.55 66.42
N VAL A 136 -3.85 4.71 65.94
CA VAL A 136 -4.67 5.61 65.13
C VAL A 136 -5.02 4.96 63.79
N LEU A 137 -4.07 4.28 63.13
CA LEU A 137 -4.31 3.59 61.86
C LEU A 137 -5.31 2.43 62.01
N ALA A 138 -5.32 1.72 63.14
CA ALA A 138 -6.31 0.68 63.42
C ALA A 138 -7.73 1.25 63.63
N PHE A 139 -7.85 2.45 64.22
CA PHE A 139 -9.13 3.13 64.45
C PHE A 139 -9.60 3.96 63.24
N LEU A 140 -8.70 4.29 62.30
CA LEU A 140 -8.94 5.20 61.19
C LEU A 140 -10.12 4.81 60.27
N PRO A 141 -10.37 3.52 59.94
CA PRO A 141 -11.55 3.14 59.16
C PRO A 141 -12.88 3.50 59.84
N TYR A 142 -12.86 3.72 61.15
CA TYR A 142 -14.03 4.05 61.97
C TYR A 142 -14.08 5.54 62.33
N HIS A 143 -13.44 6.41 61.55
CA HIS A 143 -13.36 7.86 61.83
C HIS A 143 -14.71 8.55 62.08
N ALA A 144 -15.79 8.04 61.46
CA ALA A 144 -17.13 8.61 61.57
C ALA A 144 -17.87 8.16 62.83
N ASN A 145 -17.41 7.07 63.47
CA ASN A 145 -18.06 6.50 64.64
C ASN A 145 -17.66 7.26 65.92
N PRO A 146 -18.54 7.29 66.94
CA PRO A 146 -18.30 8.02 68.19
C PRO A 146 -17.14 7.46 69.02
N VAL A 147 -16.66 6.26 68.70
CA VAL A 147 -15.45 5.66 69.28
C VAL A 147 -14.19 6.45 68.90
N PHE A 148 -14.14 7.05 67.71
CA PHE A 148 -12.95 7.76 67.24
C PHE A 148 -12.63 9.03 68.05
N PRO A 149 -13.60 9.92 68.37
CA PRO A 149 -13.38 11.03 69.30
C PRO A 149 -12.91 10.61 70.70
N THR A 150 -13.38 9.48 71.23
CA THR A 150 -12.90 8.97 72.53
C THR A 150 -11.42 8.58 72.47
N MET A 151 -10.99 7.95 71.38
CA MET A 151 -9.59 7.67 71.10
C MET A 151 -8.78 8.97 70.92
N LEU A 152 -9.29 9.97 70.20
CA LEU A 152 -8.62 11.27 70.06
C LEU A 152 -8.40 11.99 71.40
N SER A 153 -9.31 11.82 72.37
CA SER A 153 -9.24 12.45 73.70
C SER A 153 -8.11 11.89 74.59
N ILE A 154 -7.74 10.63 74.36
CA ILE A 154 -6.66 9.97 75.11
C ILE A 154 -5.27 10.21 74.51
N LEU A 155 -5.18 10.67 73.26
CA LEU A 155 -3.89 10.90 72.59
C LEU A 155 -3.07 12.01 73.27
N PRO A 156 -1.72 11.92 73.20
CA PRO A 156 -0.84 12.96 73.72
C PRO A 156 -0.96 14.25 72.91
N LYS A 157 -0.68 15.39 73.55
CA LYS A 157 -0.75 16.71 72.92
C LYS A 157 0.26 16.89 71.78
N THR A 158 1.37 16.16 71.82
CA THR A 158 2.40 16.16 70.78
C THR A 158 2.27 14.91 69.93
N LEU A 159 1.71 15.06 68.74
CA LEU A 159 1.58 13.96 67.78
C LEU A 159 2.82 13.82 66.88
N PRO A 160 3.11 12.60 66.41
CA PRO A 160 4.07 12.37 65.33
C PRO A 160 3.72 13.18 64.06
N PRO A 161 4.71 13.50 63.20
CA PRO A 161 4.47 14.25 61.97
C PRO A 161 3.50 13.56 61.00
N THR A 162 3.43 12.22 61.05
CA THR A 162 2.48 11.38 60.31
C THR A 162 1.02 11.73 60.62
N LEU A 163 0.71 12.05 61.88
CA LEU A 163 -0.66 12.25 62.37
C LEU A 163 -1.01 13.71 62.67
N LYS A 164 -0.12 14.65 62.36
CA LYS A 164 -0.29 16.08 62.70
C LYS A 164 -1.57 16.71 62.16
N PHE A 165 -2.12 16.19 61.06
CA PHE A 165 -3.38 16.66 60.48
C PHE A 165 -4.61 16.43 61.40
N LEU A 166 -4.50 15.57 62.43
CA LEU A 166 -5.56 15.30 63.40
C LEU A 166 -5.66 16.35 64.52
N GLN A 167 -4.67 17.23 64.66
CA GLN A 167 -4.62 18.24 65.71
C GLN A 167 -5.88 19.13 65.85
N PRO A 168 -6.50 19.68 64.76
CA PRO A 168 -7.73 20.46 64.89
C PRO A 168 -8.92 19.64 65.40
N TYR A 169 -8.95 18.34 65.10
CA TYR A 169 -10.00 17.42 65.54
C TYR A 169 -9.82 17.00 67.01
N ILE A 170 -8.58 16.97 67.52
CA ILE A 170 -8.31 16.74 68.94
C ILE A 170 -8.80 17.93 69.79
N SER A 171 -8.57 19.17 69.35
CA SER A 171 -9.03 20.35 70.10
C SER A 171 -10.56 20.50 70.12
N SER A 172 -11.23 20.04 69.06
CA SER A 172 -12.69 20.14 68.91
C SER A 172 -13.44 18.87 69.32
N LEU A 173 -12.73 17.75 69.56
CA LEU A 173 -13.27 16.42 69.79
C LEU A 173 -14.34 16.01 68.76
N SER A 174 -14.09 16.36 67.49
CA SER A 174 -15.00 16.09 66.37
C SER A 174 -14.49 14.97 65.46
N CYS A 175 -15.39 14.28 64.78
CA CYS A 175 -15.04 13.25 63.79
C CYS A 175 -14.47 13.90 62.52
N PRO A 176 -13.30 13.47 62.00
CA PRO A 176 -12.75 14.03 60.78
C PRO A 176 -13.54 13.55 59.55
N PRO A 177 -13.89 14.43 58.60
CA PRO A 177 -14.58 14.02 57.38
C PRO A 177 -13.65 13.25 56.43
N SER A 178 -14.20 12.36 55.61
CA SER A 178 -13.40 11.56 54.65
C SER A 178 -12.55 12.41 53.71
N GLN A 179 -13.03 13.58 53.30
CA GLN A 179 -12.29 14.52 52.45
C GLN A 179 -11.01 15.05 53.13
N ALA A 180 -11.03 15.25 54.46
CA ALA A 180 -9.85 15.68 55.20
C ALA A 180 -8.77 14.59 55.24
N LEU A 181 -9.19 13.32 55.29
CA LEU A 181 -8.26 12.18 55.23
C LEU A 181 -7.62 12.04 53.86
N VAL A 182 -8.40 12.23 52.78
CA VAL A 182 -7.88 12.27 51.41
C VAL A 182 -6.91 13.45 51.24
N TYR A 183 -7.28 14.65 51.70
CA TYR A 183 -6.40 15.82 51.66
C TYR A 183 -5.10 15.60 52.45
N ALA A 184 -5.17 14.94 53.61
CA ALA A 184 -4.00 14.56 54.40
C ALA A 184 -3.13 13.55 53.66
N ALA A 185 -3.73 12.54 53.00
CA ALA A 185 -3.02 11.58 52.18
C ALA A 185 -2.27 12.25 51.01
N VAL A 186 -2.88 13.23 50.33
CA VAL A 186 -2.26 13.98 49.23
C VAL A 186 -1.06 14.81 49.70
N ASN A 187 -1.23 15.60 50.78
CA ASN A 187 -0.24 16.61 51.17
C ASN A 187 0.80 16.12 52.17
N ASN A 188 0.52 15.05 52.93
CA ASN A 188 1.45 14.51 53.92
C ASN A 188 2.04 13.17 53.44
N PRO A 189 3.26 13.16 52.86
CA PRO A 189 3.88 11.94 52.35
C PRO A 189 4.15 10.92 53.46
N SER A 190 4.39 11.38 54.69
CA SER A 190 4.65 10.50 55.83
C SER A 190 3.41 9.71 56.26
N PHE A 191 2.23 10.32 56.17
CA PHE A 191 0.97 9.62 56.41
C PHE A 191 0.68 8.60 55.31
N PHE A 192 0.90 8.98 54.05
CA PHE A 192 0.72 8.08 52.90
C PHE A 192 1.59 6.82 53.02
N THR A 193 2.88 6.97 53.32
CA THR A 193 3.79 5.81 53.46
C THR A 193 3.45 4.97 54.69
N ALA A 194 3.14 5.60 55.83
CA ALA A 194 2.78 4.90 57.06
C ALA A 194 1.51 4.05 56.88
N PHE A 195 0.45 4.62 56.28
CA PHE A 195 -0.80 3.90 56.09
C PHE A 195 -0.66 2.74 55.08
N ASN A 196 0.06 2.93 53.97
CA ASN A 196 0.37 1.86 53.03
C ASN A 196 1.20 0.74 53.67
N THR A 197 2.22 1.08 54.46
CA THR A 197 3.06 0.11 55.17
C THR A 197 2.24 -0.69 56.18
N TYR A 198 1.32 -0.04 56.89
CA TYR A 198 0.41 -0.69 57.83
C TYR A 198 -0.51 -1.70 57.13
N VAL A 199 -1.11 -1.34 55.99
CA VAL A 199 -1.98 -2.24 55.22
C VAL A 199 -1.20 -3.43 54.66
N VAL A 200 -0.03 -3.20 54.08
CA VAL A 200 0.83 -4.29 53.57
C VAL A 200 1.26 -5.23 54.71
N ARG A 201 1.64 -4.69 55.88
CA ARG A 201 2.02 -5.48 57.06
C ARG A 201 0.85 -6.33 57.57
N THR A 202 -0.32 -5.75 57.75
CA THR A 202 -1.51 -6.46 58.24
C THR A 202 -2.01 -7.51 57.25
N ALA A 203 -1.89 -7.25 55.95
CA ALA A 203 -2.18 -8.22 54.90
C ALA A 203 -1.21 -9.40 54.91
N ASN A 204 0.10 -9.15 55.01
CA ASN A 204 1.14 -10.19 55.08
C ASN A 204 0.98 -11.12 56.30
N LEU A 205 0.57 -10.56 57.44
CA LEU A 205 0.29 -11.33 58.66
C LEU A 205 -1.07 -12.07 58.63
N GLY A 206 -1.90 -11.84 57.60
CA GLY A 206 -3.26 -12.39 57.55
C GLY A 206 -4.20 -11.80 58.61
N HIS A 207 -3.86 -10.65 59.20
CA HIS A 207 -4.63 -9.93 60.23
C HIS A 207 -5.51 -8.82 59.63
N HIS A 208 -5.65 -8.77 58.31
CA HIS A 208 -6.44 -7.75 57.63
C HIS A 208 -7.93 -7.87 57.94
N SER A 209 -8.64 -6.75 57.74
CA SER A 209 -10.09 -6.70 57.78
C SER A 209 -10.61 -6.11 56.49
N VAL A 210 -11.76 -6.62 56.04
CA VAL A 210 -12.45 -6.13 54.82
C VAL A 210 -12.66 -4.62 54.89
N MET A 211 -13.06 -4.11 56.06
CA MET A 211 -13.27 -2.68 56.30
C MET A 211 -11.99 -1.86 56.12
N VAL A 212 -10.85 -2.31 56.67
CA VAL A 212 -9.56 -1.62 56.51
C VAL A 212 -9.14 -1.60 55.04
N LEU A 213 -9.32 -2.70 54.31
CA LEU A 213 -8.93 -2.81 52.90
C LEU A 213 -9.81 -1.96 51.98
N GLN A 214 -11.13 -1.98 52.18
CA GLN A 214 -12.06 -1.11 51.46
C GLN A 214 -11.81 0.36 51.76
N PHE A 215 -11.58 0.70 53.03
CA PHE A 215 -11.23 2.06 53.44
C PHE A 215 -9.90 2.51 52.84
N TRP A 216 -8.89 1.65 52.83
CA TRP A 216 -7.61 1.90 52.17
C TRP A 216 -7.81 2.19 50.68
N ALA A 217 -8.52 1.34 49.94
CA ALA A 217 -8.80 1.56 48.53
C ALA A 217 -9.59 2.88 48.31
N GLY A 218 -10.57 3.16 49.17
CA GLY A 218 -11.42 4.35 49.11
C GLY A 218 -10.68 5.66 49.43
N VAL A 219 -9.62 5.64 50.24
CA VAL A 219 -8.78 6.82 50.51
C VAL A 219 -7.63 6.94 49.52
N MET A 220 -6.96 5.84 49.19
CA MET A 220 -5.76 5.85 48.34
C MET A 220 -6.08 6.14 46.88
N THR A 221 -7.19 5.62 46.35
CA THR A 221 -7.58 5.89 44.95
C THR A 221 -7.77 7.40 44.69
N PRO A 222 -8.60 8.14 45.46
CA PRO A 222 -8.72 9.59 45.27
C PRO A 222 -7.49 10.36 45.75
N ALA A 223 -6.70 9.85 46.70
CA ALA A 223 -5.46 10.50 47.10
C ALA A 223 -4.41 10.47 45.97
N ILE A 224 -4.21 9.31 45.34
CA ILE A 224 -3.30 9.17 44.20
C ILE A 224 -3.82 10.00 43.03
N ASN A 225 -5.13 10.01 42.80
CA ASN A 225 -5.76 10.89 41.82
C ASN A 225 -5.42 12.39 42.06
N GLY A 226 -5.55 12.86 43.31
CA GLY A 226 -5.19 14.24 43.68
C GLY A 226 -3.69 14.52 43.60
N MET A 227 -2.83 13.54 43.93
CA MET A 227 -1.38 13.66 43.74
C MET A 227 -1.01 13.76 42.27
N LEU A 228 -1.71 13.03 41.40
CA LEU A 228 -1.55 13.10 39.95
C LEU A 228 -1.95 14.46 39.40
N ASP A 229 -3.11 14.99 39.81
CA ASP A 229 -3.55 16.32 39.38
C ASP A 229 -2.55 17.42 39.82
N ALA A 230 -1.96 17.28 41.01
CA ALA A 230 -0.90 18.16 41.49
C ALA A 230 0.42 17.98 40.72
N ALA A 231 0.77 16.75 40.33
CA ALA A 231 1.97 16.44 39.56
C ALA A 231 1.88 16.96 38.12
N MET A 232 0.70 16.96 37.51
CA MET A 232 0.46 17.42 36.14
C MET A 232 0.57 18.95 35.96
N SER A 233 0.63 19.71 37.05
CA SER A 233 0.68 21.18 37.04
C SER A 233 2.13 21.72 37.01
N GLY A 234 2.43 22.64 36.09
CA GLY A 234 3.72 23.35 36.02
C GLY A 234 4.45 23.23 34.68
N ARG A 235 5.74 23.63 34.66
CA ARG A 235 6.66 23.46 33.51
C ARG A 235 6.92 21.98 33.24
N ALA A 236 7.22 21.61 31.99
CA ALA A 236 7.38 20.23 31.54
C ALA A 236 8.41 19.43 32.36
N ASP A 237 9.60 19.99 32.62
CA ASP A 237 10.66 19.31 33.38
C ASP A 237 10.24 19.01 34.83
N VAL A 238 9.56 19.97 35.45
CA VAL A 238 9.05 19.84 36.83
C VAL A 238 7.90 18.84 36.90
N ARG A 239 7.08 18.75 35.84
CA ARG A 239 6.02 17.76 35.71
C ARG A 239 6.60 16.35 35.63
N SER A 240 7.58 16.12 34.75
CA SER A 240 8.26 14.81 34.61
C SER A 240 8.86 14.38 35.94
N GLN A 241 9.61 15.27 36.60
CA GLN A 241 10.24 14.97 37.88
C GLN A 241 9.21 14.61 38.97
N ARG A 242 8.11 15.38 39.08
CA ARG A 242 7.05 15.08 40.07
C ARG A 242 6.32 13.79 39.76
N GLN A 243 6.11 13.48 38.49
CA GLN A 243 5.50 12.24 38.05
C GLN A 243 6.41 11.05 38.38
N GLU A 244 7.71 11.14 38.09
CA GLU A 244 8.71 10.13 38.45
C GLU A 244 8.78 9.91 39.98
N ASP A 245 8.85 10.98 40.77
CA ASP A 245 8.85 10.91 42.24
C ASP A 245 7.60 10.23 42.79
N LEU A 246 6.44 10.46 42.18
CA LEU A 246 5.18 9.81 42.55
C LEU A 246 5.20 8.32 42.18
N LEU A 247 5.66 7.98 40.97
CA LEU A 247 5.74 6.59 40.51
C LEU A 247 6.69 5.77 41.39
N LEU A 248 7.84 6.32 41.77
CA LEU A 248 8.79 5.69 42.70
C LEU A 248 8.17 5.40 44.07
N ARG A 249 7.14 6.15 44.48
CA ARG A 249 6.43 5.94 45.74
C ARG A 249 5.27 4.94 45.63
N VAL A 250 4.52 4.99 44.53
CA VAL A 250 3.27 4.25 44.37
C VAL A 250 3.49 2.85 43.80
N VAL A 251 4.32 2.71 42.77
CA VAL A 251 4.52 1.44 42.05
C VAL A 251 5.04 0.31 42.97
N PRO A 252 6.03 0.53 43.86
CA PRO A 252 6.51 -0.52 44.75
C PRO A 252 5.42 -1.01 45.72
N VAL A 253 4.55 -0.11 46.18
CA VAL A 253 3.42 -0.47 47.06
C VAL A 253 2.46 -1.38 46.29
N LEU A 254 2.08 -1.01 45.06
CA LEU A 254 1.20 -1.82 44.22
C LEU A 254 1.78 -3.20 43.89
N GLN A 255 3.08 -3.27 43.60
CA GLN A 255 3.75 -4.56 43.37
C GLN A 255 3.76 -5.43 44.63
N GLN A 256 3.97 -4.84 45.80
CA GLN A 256 3.90 -5.57 47.07
C GLN A 256 2.48 -6.04 47.38
N THR A 257 1.45 -5.22 47.16
CA THR A 257 0.05 -5.60 47.44
C THR A 257 -0.43 -6.69 46.48
N LEU A 258 -0.11 -6.59 45.19
CA LEU A 258 -0.48 -7.60 44.18
C LEU A 258 0.25 -8.95 44.36
N ARG A 259 1.41 -8.96 45.03
CA ARG A 259 2.14 -10.19 45.37
C ARG A 259 1.46 -11.00 46.47
N ILE A 260 0.67 -10.36 47.34
CA ILE A 260 -0.04 -11.02 48.44
C ILE A 260 -1.23 -11.79 47.87
N LYS A 261 -1.16 -13.12 47.96
CA LYS A 261 -2.22 -14.01 47.47
C LYS A 261 -3.33 -14.19 48.52
N ASN A 262 -4.50 -14.62 48.05
CA ASN A 262 -5.68 -14.95 48.88
C ASN A 262 -6.39 -13.76 49.54
N VAL A 263 -6.18 -12.53 49.06
CA VAL A 263 -6.88 -11.33 49.54
C VAL A 263 -7.51 -10.59 48.35
N PRO A 264 -8.75 -10.93 47.95
CA PRO A 264 -9.36 -10.38 46.73
C PRO A 264 -9.62 -8.87 46.83
N GLU A 265 -9.99 -8.35 48.01
CA GLU A 265 -10.27 -6.93 48.22
C GLU A 265 -9.03 -6.05 48.03
N LEU A 266 -7.87 -6.53 48.47
CA LEU A 266 -6.59 -5.84 48.28
C LEU A 266 -6.18 -5.84 46.80
N PHE A 267 -6.39 -6.96 46.10
CA PHE A 267 -6.19 -7.05 44.66
C PHE A 267 -7.09 -6.07 43.91
N LEU A 268 -8.40 -6.07 44.19
CA LEU A 268 -9.36 -5.15 43.59
C LEU A 268 -9.02 -3.68 43.87
N GLY A 269 -8.66 -3.33 45.11
CA GLY A 269 -8.21 -1.99 45.45
C GLY A 269 -6.94 -1.57 44.70
N SER A 270 -5.99 -2.49 44.53
CA SER A 270 -4.78 -2.25 43.74
C SER A 270 -5.10 -2.06 42.24
N CYS A 271 -5.99 -2.89 41.69
CA CYS A 271 -6.52 -2.76 40.34
C CYS A 271 -7.20 -1.40 40.10
N MET A 272 -8.03 -0.92 41.02
CA MET A 272 -8.66 0.40 40.93
C MET A 272 -7.62 1.52 40.89
N ILE A 273 -6.59 1.45 41.74
CA ILE A 273 -5.51 2.43 41.75
C ILE A 273 -4.73 2.39 40.43
N ILE A 274 -4.44 1.20 39.89
CA ILE A 274 -3.75 1.04 38.60
C ILE A 274 -4.58 1.64 37.46
N CYS A 275 -5.89 1.40 37.41
CA CYS A 275 -6.76 2.01 36.40
C CYS A 275 -6.71 3.54 36.44
N VAL A 276 -6.75 4.14 37.64
CA VAL A 276 -6.64 5.61 37.79
C VAL A 276 -5.26 6.11 37.39
N LEU A 277 -4.21 5.38 37.76
CA LEU A 277 -2.83 5.74 37.41
C LEU A 277 -2.65 5.74 35.88
N VAL A 278 -3.04 4.65 35.23
CA VAL A 278 -2.83 4.44 33.79
C VAL A 278 -3.70 5.38 32.94
N SER A 279 -4.97 5.59 33.31
CA SER A 279 -5.85 6.49 32.55
C SER A 279 -5.49 7.98 32.62
N LYS A 280 -4.79 8.41 33.68
CA LYS A 280 -4.40 9.82 33.86
C LYS A 280 -2.96 10.13 33.50
N THR A 281 -2.09 9.14 33.40
CA THR A 281 -0.67 9.35 33.13
C THR A 281 -0.21 8.62 31.89
N GLN A 282 0.57 9.33 31.07
CA GLN A 282 1.36 8.68 30.02
C GLN A 282 2.56 8.02 30.70
N LEU A 283 2.51 6.69 30.80
CA LEU A 283 3.57 5.88 31.39
C LEU A 283 4.41 5.23 30.30
N ASP A 284 5.69 5.03 30.58
CA ASP A 284 6.56 4.25 29.71
C ASP A 284 6.08 2.80 29.65
N ASP A 285 6.20 2.20 28.46
CA ASP A 285 5.80 0.82 28.21
C ASP A 285 6.46 -0.17 29.19
N LYS A 286 7.69 0.10 29.66
CA LYS A 286 8.38 -0.72 30.68
C LYS A 286 7.64 -0.78 32.02
N VAL A 287 7.07 0.36 32.43
CA VAL A 287 6.29 0.45 33.68
C VAL A 287 4.97 -0.29 33.50
N LEU A 288 4.29 -0.08 32.37
CA LEU A 288 3.06 -0.78 32.02
C LEU A 288 3.26 -2.31 31.95
N ASP A 289 4.36 -2.78 31.35
CA ASP A 289 4.75 -4.19 31.32
C ASP A 289 4.92 -4.77 32.72
N SER A 290 5.59 -4.03 33.62
CA SER A 290 5.77 -4.46 35.01
C SER A 290 4.45 -4.56 35.78
N LEU A 291 3.50 -3.66 35.49
CA LEU A 291 2.17 -3.67 36.09
C LEU A 291 1.31 -4.81 35.52
N MET A 292 1.35 -5.05 34.22
CA MET A 292 0.67 -6.20 33.60
C MET A 292 1.20 -7.53 34.12
N ASP A 293 2.52 -7.67 34.30
CA ASP A 293 3.12 -8.87 34.89
C ASP A 293 2.70 -9.05 36.36
N ALA A 294 2.66 -7.96 37.14
CA ALA A 294 2.21 -8.00 38.52
C ALA A 294 0.72 -8.40 38.65
N VAL A 295 -0.16 -7.84 37.81
CA VAL A 295 -1.60 -8.15 37.81
C VAL A 295 -1.85 -9.59 37.36
N SER A 296 -1.21 -10.03 36.28
CA SER A 296 -1.41 -11.37 35.71
C SER A 296 -0.91 -12.51 36.62
N ARG A 297 0.08 -12.25 37.48
CA ARG A 297 0.52 -13.20 38.51
C ARG A 297 -0.34 -13.17 39.77
N GLY A 298 -1.06 -12.07 40.00
CA GLY A 298 -1.79 -11.78 41.24
C GLY A 298 -3.27 -12.19 41.22
N TRP A 299 -3.89 -12.38 40.05
CA TRP A 299 -5.31 -12.74 39.99
C TRP A 299 -5.61 -14.15 40.51
N ALA A 300 -6.80 -14.33 41.08
CA ALA A 300 -7.35 -15.62 41.51
C ALA A 300 -8.66 -15.88 40.75
N SER A 301 -9.20 -17.11 40.80
CA SER A 301 -10.41 -17.49 40.05
C SER A 301 -11.60 -16.54 40.22
N GLN A 302 -11.75 -15.93 41.39
CA GLN A 302 -12.81 -14.96 41.69
C GLN A 302 -12.55 -13.55 41.14
N THR A 303 -11.30 -13.19 40.86
CA THR A 303 -10.88 -11.85 40.44
C THR A 303 -10.41 -11.78 39.00
N ILE A 304 -10.50 -12.87 38.23
CA ILE A 304 -10.05 -12.94 36.83
C ILE A 304 -10.70 -11.83 35.98
N ASP A 305 -12.02 -11.64 36.07
CA ASP A 305 -12.72 -10.66 35.22
C ASP A 305 -12.27 -9.22 35.48
N GLN A 306 -12.00 -8.88 36.74
CA GLN A 306 -11.50 -7.57 37.13
C GLN A 306 -10.02 -7.42 36.79
N GLY A 307 -9.24 -8.50 36.89
CA GLY A 307 -7.86 -8.54 36.41
C GLY A 307 -7.79 -8.30 34.89
N LEU A 308 -8.62 -9.01 34.12
CA LEU A 308 -8.70 -8.85 32.67
C LEU A 308 -9.13 -7.44 32.26
N SER A 309 -10.11 -6.84 32.94
CA SER A 309 -10.49 -5.45 32.66
C SER A 309 -9.35 -4.47 32.92
N THR A 310 -8.58 -4.66 34.00
CA THR A 310 -7.39 -3.81 34.25
C THR A 310 -6.29 -4.01 33.23
N VAL A 311 -6.04 -5.25 32.78
CA VAL A 311 -5.07 -5.53 31.71
C VAL A 311 -5.54 -4.98 30.37
N ALA A 312 -6.85 -4.97 30.09
CA ALA A 312 -7.42 -4.34 28.90
C ALA A 312 -7.18 -2.82 28.90
N ILE A 313 -7.44 -2.14 30.03
CA ILE A 313 -7.16 -0.70 30.18
C ILE A 313 -5.66 -0.41 30.00
N ILE A 314 -4.78 -1.24 30.59
CA ILE A 314 -3.34 -1.09 30.39
C ILE A 314 -2.97 -1.28 28.91
N ALA A 315 -3.52 -2.31 28.26
CA ALA A 315 -3.24 -2.58 26.85
C ALA A 315 -3.69 -1.44 25.93
N GLU A 316 -4.78 -0.75 26.26
CA GLU A 316 -5.29 0.34 25.43
C GLU A 316 -4.39 1.58 25.47
N GLU A 317 -3.84 1.92 26.64
CA GLU A 317 -2.96 3.09 26.81
C GLU A 317 -1.51 2.87 26.33
N ARG A 318 -1.12 1.64 26.02
CA ARG A 318 0.24 1.32 25.55
C ARG A 318 0.52 1.84 24.14
N GLN A 319 1.78 2.18 23.88
CA GLN A 319 2.22 2.52 22.53
C GLN A 319 2.62 1.27 21.73
N SER A 320 3.33 0.33 22.38
CA SER A 320 3.67 -0.96 21.79
C SER A 320 2.48 -1.91 21.73
N LEU A 321 2.31 -2.55 20.57
CA LEU A 321 1.32 -3.61 20.38
C LEU A 321 1.76 -4.95 20.97
N LYS A 322 3.07 -5.20 21.19
CA LYS A 322 3.57 -6.48 21.69
C LYS A 322 3.58 -6.53 23.21
N PHE A 323 3.16 -7.66 23.79
CA PHE A 323 3.23 -7.94 25.23
C PHE A 323 4.48 -8.73 25.64
N THR A 324 4.70 -8.82 26.95
CA THR A 324 5.74 -9.67 27.50
C THR A 324 5.27 -11.13 27.59
N ARG A 325 6.19 -12.06 27.31
CA ARG A 325 5.99 -13.51 27.37
C ARG A 325 5.27 -14.04 28.63
N PRO A 326 5.62 -13.62 29.88
CA PRO A 326 4.93 -14.11 31.06
C PRO A 326 3.44 -13.72 31.10
N VAL A 327 3.10 -12.52 30.61
CA VAL A 327 1.72 -12.03 30.57
C VAL A 327 0.89 -12.82 29.56
N THR A 328 1.43 -13.05 28.35
CA THR A 328 0.75 -13.86 27.32
C THR A 328 0.49 -15.28 27.82
N ARG A 329 1.48 -15.92 28.47
CA ARG A 329 1.30 -17.27 29.04
C ARG A 329 0.30 -17.31 30.19
N ALA A 330 0.20 -16.24 30.98
CA ALA A 330 -0.80 -16.14 32.03
C ALA A 330 -2.21 -15.96 31.45
N LEU A 331 -2.36 -15.19 30.37
CA LEU A 331 -3.62 -14.96 29.67
C LEU A 331 -4.10 -16.21 28.92
N LEU A 332 -3.22 -16.93 28.22
CA LEU A 332 -3.58 -18.18 27.54
C LEU A 332 -4.04 -19.29 28.50
N LYS A 333 -3.63 -19.24 29.78
CA LYS A 333 -4.12 -20.17 30.82
C LYS A 333 -5.52 -19.85 31.34
N VAL A 334 -6.12 -18.74 30.93
CA VAL A 334 -7.44 -18.33 31.40
C VAL A 334 -8.52 -19.18 30.69
N PRO A 335 -9.42 -19.84 31.44
CA PRO A 335 -10.48 -20.64 30.84
C PRO A 335 -11.50 -19.74 30.11
N ALA A 336 -11.87 -20.15 28.90
CA ALA A 336 -12.83 -19.46 28.03
C ALA A 336 -12.48 -17.98 27.81
N LEU A 337 -11.22 -17.69 27.51
CA LEU A 337 -10.70 -16.34 27.31
C LEU A 337 -11.51 -15.56 26.26
N GLU A 338 -11.87 -16.20 25.14
CA GLU A 338 -12.58 -15.56 24.04
C GLU A 338 -13.96 -15.03 24.45
N ALA A 339 -14.77 -15.86 25.11
CA ALA A 339 -16.09 -15.47 25.62
C ALA A 339 -15.97 -14.30 26.60
N ARG A 340 -14.95 -14.31 27.47
CA ARG A 340 -14.71 -13.22 28.42
C ARG A 340 -14.26 -11.92 27.72
N ILE A 341 -13.47 -12.00 26.66
CA ILE A 341 -13.08 -10.81 25.87
C ILE A 341 -14.30 -10.23 25.15
N LEU A 342 -15.18 -11.07 24.60
CA LEU A 342 -16.44 -10.61 23.99
C LEU A 342 -17.35 -9.91 25.01
N ASP A 343 -17.49 -10.47 26.21
CA ASP A 343 -18.24 -9.83 27.30
C ASP A 343 -17.62 -8.50 27.72
N LEU A 344 -16.28 -8.42 27.77
CA LEU A 344 -15.55 -7.19 28.11
C LEU A 344 -15.67 -6.12 27.01
N GLN A 345 -15.72 -6.51 25.74
CA GLN A 345 -15.87 -5.60 24.60
C GLN A 345 -17.17 -4.77 24.71
N THR A 346 -18.22 -5.31 25.34
CA THR A 346 -19.47 -4.55 25.56
C THR A 346 -19.28 -3.37 26.52
N LYS A 347 -18.25 -3.40 27.36
CA LYS A 347 -18.01 -2.41 28.43
C LYS A 347 -16.79 -1.52 28.13
N GLN A 348 -15.78 -2.04 27.45
CA GLN A 348 -14.49 -1.38 27.21
C GLN A 348 -13.91 -1.78 25.85
N HIS A 349 -13.07 -0.95 25.26
CA HIS A 349 -12.34 -1.32 24.04
C HIS A 349 -11.26 -2.37 24.37
N THR A 350 -11.32 -3.52 23.71
CA THR A 350 -10.38 -4.65 23.89
C THR A 350 -9.50 -4.92 22.65
N GLY A 351 -9.57 -4.04 21.64
CA GLY A 351 -8.87 -4.23 20.36
C GLY A 351 -7.36 -4.37 20.52
N ARG A 352 -6.71 -3.50 21.31
CA ARG A 352 -5.26 -3.58 21.56
C ARG A 352 -4.86 -4.80 22.39
N LEU A 353 -5.72 -5.24 23.31
CA LEU A 353 -5.52 -6.48 24.08
C LEU A 353 -5.45 -7.70 23.15
N LEU A 354 -6.46 -7.85 22.29
CA LEU A 354 -6.54 -8.98 21.36
C LEU A 354 -5.38 -8.95 20.34
N THR A 355 -5.06 -7.75 19.85
CA THR A 355 -3.93 -7.55 18.92
C THR A 355 -2.60 -7.95 19.56
N GLY A 356 -2.32 -7.53 20.80
CA GLY A 356 -1.06 -7.86 21.46
C GLY A 356 -0.94 -9.33 21.85
N LEU A 357 -2.06 -9.98 22.18
CA LEU A 357 -2.12 -11.42 22.37
C LEU A 357 -1.81 -12.18 21.07
N ALA A 358 -2.44 -11.81 19.95
CA ALA A 358 -2.20 -12.42 18.65
C ALA A 358 -0.75 -12.24 18.18
N MET A 359 -0.20 -11.03 18.32
CA MET A 359 1.18 -10.74 17.91
C MET A 359 2.23 -11.53 18.71
N THR A 360 2.05 -11.62 20.03
CA THR A 360 3.03 -12.33 20.89
C THR A 360 2.92 -13.84 20.83
N SER A 361 1.72 -14.36 20.63
CA SER A 361 1.50 -15.80 20.48
C SER A 361 2.09 -16.34 19.17
N LEU A 362 2.07 -15.53 18.11
CA LEU A 362 2.72 -15.85 16.84
C LEU A 362 4.26 -15.88 16.96
N ASP A 363 4.86 -14.93 17.70
CA ASP A 363 6.31 -14.92 17.99
C ASP A 363 6.76 -16.14 18.83
N GLU A 364 5.90 -16.67 19.72
CA GLU A 364 6.23 -17.79 20.61
C GLU A 364 5.85 -19.19 20.04
N ALA A 365 5.31 -19.28 18.82
CA ALA A 365 4.88 -20.55 18.18
C ALA A 365 4.09 -21.48 19.13
N SER A 366 3.20 -20.92 19.94
CA SER A 366 2.71 -21.58 21.15
C SER A 366 1.33 -22.23 20.98
N GLY A 367 1.29 -23.55 20.79
CA GLY A 367 0.10 -24.39 20.98
C GLY A 367 -1.09 -24.17 20.02
N PRO A 368 -2.07 -25.11 19.97
CA PRO A 368 -3.25 -25.00 19.10
C PRO A 368 -4.17 -23.83 19.48
N GLU A 369 -4.36 -23.57 20.77
CA GLU A 369 -5.28 -22.55 21.30
C GLU A 369 -4.89 -21.11 20.88
N ALA A 370 -3.60 -20.86 20.59
CA ALA A 370 -3.15 -19.58 20.08
C ALA A 370 -3.57 -19.33 18.64
N PHE A 371 -3.57 -20.37 17.80
CA PHE A 371 -3.93 -20.24 16.39
C PHE A 371 -5.43 -19.99 16.24
N ASP A 372 -6.26 -20.65 17.04
CA ASP A 372 -7.71 -20.41 17.09
C ASP A 372 -8.00 -18.96 17.52
N LEU A 373 -7.25 -18.45 18.52
CA LEU A 373 -7.36 -17.06 18.97
C LEU A 373 -6.92 -16.07 17.88
N ILE A 374 -5.88 -16.39 17.10
CA ILE A 374 -5.43 -15.56 15.97
C ILE A 374 -6.49 -15.53 14.87
N GLU A 375 -7.06 -16.69 14.52
CA GLU A 375 -8.14 -16.78 13.53
C GLU A 375 -9.34 -15.91 13.94
N ASN A 376 -9.76 -16.02 15.20
CA ASN A 376 -10.83 -15.20 15.78
C ASN A 376 -10.46 -13.72 15.86
N ALA A 377 -9.19 -13.39 16.17
CA ALA A 377 -8.73 -12.01 16.21
C ALA A 377 -8.85 -11.32 14.86
N VAL A 378 -8.49 -12.00 13.76
CA VAL A 378 -8.52 -11.34 12.45
C VAL A 378 -9.90 -11.37 11.80
N THR A 379 -10.70 -12.41 12.05
CA THR A 379 -12.09 -12.50 11.56
C THR A 379 -13.04 -11.57 12.32
N SER A 380 -12.85 -11.35 13.62
CA SER A 380 -13.72 -10.50 14.43
C SER A 380 -13.67 -9.01 14.02
N HIS A 381 -14.73 -8.25 14.30
CA HIS A 381 -14.79 -6.80 14.12
C HIS A 381 -14.14 -6.00 15.26
N ILE A 382 -13.45 -6.68 16.19
CA ILE A 382 -12.94 -6.08 17.42
C ILE A 382 -11.69 -5.23 17.17
N PRO A 383 -10.64 -5.72 16.46
CA PRO A 383 -9.48 -4.89 16.17
C PRO A 383 -9.73 -3.96 14.99
N THR A 384 -9.14 -2.77 15.07
CA THR A 384 -9.17 -1.76 14.00
C THR A 384 -8.37 -2.21 12.77
N LEU A 385 -8.66 -1.64 11.60
CA LEU A 385 -7.91 -1.90 10.35
C LEU A 385 -6.36 -1.86 10.51
N PRO A 386 -5.73 -0.86 11.15
CA PRO A 386 -4.28 -0.84 11.33
C PRO A 386 -3.77 -1.95 12.28
N GLN A 387 -4.58 -2.36 13.25
CA GLN A 387 -4.24 -3.47 14.14
C GLN A 387 -4.28 -4.82 13.39
N LYS A 388 -5.30 -5.02 12.55
CA LYS A 388 -5.37 -6.19 11.65
C LYS A 388 -4.18 -6.22 10.69
N ALA A 389 -3.80 -5.08 10.11
CA ALA A 389 -2.63 -4.99 9.24
C ALA A 389 -1.33 -5.38 9.97
N ALA A 390 -1.14 -4.97 11.23
CA ALA A 390 0.02 -5.38 12.03
C ALA A 390 0.09 -6.90 12.27
N ILE A 391 -1.05 -7.54 12.56
CA ILE A 391 -1.14 -9.01 12.71
C ILE A 391 -0.81 -9.70 11.39
N ILE A 392 -1.38 -9.23 10.27
CA ILE A 392 -1.13 -9.77 8.93
C ILE A 392 0.36 -9.64 8.55
N GLN A 393 0.98 -8.49 8.85
CA GLN A 393 2.40 -8.28 8.60
C GLN A 393 3.26 -9.30 9.34
N LEU A 394 2.94 -9.60 10.61
CA LEU A 394 3.67 -10.60 11.39
C LEU A 394 3.42 -12.02 10.88
N LEU A 395 2.17 -12.33 10.47
CA LEU A 395 1.82 -13.60 9.83
C LEU A 395 2.63 -13.83 8.55
N LEU A 396 2.76 -12.80 7.70
CA LEU A 396 3.56 -12.87 6.48
C LEU A 396 5.05 -13.10 6.78
N SER A 397 5.60 -12.44 7.79
CA SER A 397 6.98 -12.70 8.23
C SER A 397 7.18 -14.11 8.81
N ALA A 398 6.20 -14.63 9.55
CA ALA A 398 6.26 -15.99 10.08
C ALA A 398 6.25 -17.03 8.96
N VAL A 399 5.49 -16.79 7.87
CA VAL A 399 5.50 -17.67 6.70
C VAL A 399 6.84 -17.63 5.96
N SER A 400 7.50 -16.47 5.86
CA SER A 400 8.85 -16.41 5.27
C SER A 400 9.90 -17.17 6.10
N ASP A 401 9.80 -17.11 7.44
CA ASP A 401 10.75 -17.78 8.34
C ASP A 401 10.58 -19.31 8.33
N LEU A 402 9.38 -19.81 8.03
CA LEU A 402 9.08 -21.24 7.91
C LEU A 402 9.85 -21.96 6.78
N GLN A 403 10.47 -21.24 5.85
CA GLN A 403 11.36 -21.84 4.84
C GLN A 403 12.61 -22.51 5.45
N THR A 404 12.96 -22.18 6.70
CA THR A 404 14.22 -22.61 7.34
C THR A 404 14.07 -23.72 8.38
N SER A 405 12.85 -24.07 8.79
CA SER A 405 12.61 -24.98 9.93
C SER A 405 11.94 -26.30 9.53
N SER A 406 12.41 -27.41 10.11
CA SER A 406 12.02 -28.80 9.75
C SER A 406 10.71 -29.29 10.39
N GLU A 407 10.08 -28.53 11.30
CA GLU A 407 8.85 -28.91 12.03
C GLU A 407 7.56 -28.35 11.38
N ALA A 408 7.60 -28.10 10.06
CA ALA A 408 6.73 -27.11 9.42
C ALA A 408 5.33 -27.59 8.96
N ALA A 409 5.04 -28.89 8.84
CA ALA A 409 3.83 -29.34 8.12
C ALA A 409 2.50 -28.96 8.83
N ALA A 410 2.40 -29.19 10.16
CA ALA A 410 1.17 -28.88 10.91
C ALA A 410 0.96 -27.36 11.10
N SER A 411 2.06 -26.61 11.20
CA SER A 411 2.03 -25.14 11.29
C SER A 411 1.73 -24.50 9.94
N GLN A 412 2.23 -25.06 8.83
CA GLN A 412 1.93 -24.65 7.46
C GLN A 412 0.45 -24.86 7.13
N GLU A 413 -0.13 -26.01 7.51
CA GLU A 413 -1.55 -26.28 7.28
C GLU A 413 -2.44 -25.29 8.05
N ARG A 414 -2.12 -24.99 9.31
CA ARG A 414 -2.91 -24.06 10.15
C ARG A 414 -2.74 -22.61 9.73
N LEU A 415 -1.52 -22.15 9.44
CA LEU A 415 -1.30 -20.82 8.87
C LEU A 415 -1.99 -20.70 7.53
N GLY A 416 -1.94 -21.76 6.73
CA GLY A 416 -2.66 -21.86 5.49
C GLY A 416 -4.18 -21.67 5.65
N ARG A 417 -4.79 -22.33 6.64
CA ARG A 417 -6.21 -22.12 6.98
C ARG A 417 -6.51 -20.68 7.38
N ILE A 418 -5.68 -20.07 8.24
CA ILE A 418 -5.82 -18.66 8.62
C ILE A 418 -5.74 -17.78 7.39
N PHE A 419 -4.71 -17.91 6.54
CA PHE A 419 -4.57 -17.14 5.31
C PHE A 419 -5.75 -17.36 4.35
N SER A 420 -6.29 -18.57 4.27
CA SER A 420 -7.50 -18.84 3.47
C SER A 420 -8.71 -18.08 4.01
N ALA A 421 -8.93 -18.06 5.34
CA ALA A 421 -10.00 -17.29 5.96
C ALA A 421 -9.81 -15.77 5.78
N LEU A 422 -8.56 -15.29 5.83
CA LEU A 422 -8.22 -13.88 5.57
C LEU A 422 -8.53 -13.46 4.14
N CYS A 423 -8.24 -14.32 3.17
CA CYS A 423 -8.48 -14.04 1.77
C CYS A 423 -9.96 -14.25 1.37
N GLN A 424 -10.71 -15.05 2.11
CA GLN A 424 -12.17 -15.19 1.93
C GLN A 424 -12.96 -13.97 2.43
N SER A 425 -12.46 -13.25 3.43
CA SER A 425 -13.16 -12.05 3.92
C SER A 425 -12.85 -10.81 3.05
N PRO A 426 -13.89 -10.11 2.54
CA PRO A 426 -13.72 -8.97 1.63
C PRO A 426 -13.05 -7.75 2.29
N SER A 427 -13.12 -7.66 3.62
CA SER A 427 -12.52 -6.55 4.39
C SER A 427 -11.02 -6.72 4.62
N THR A 428 -10.53 -7.96 4.61
CA THR A 428 -9.15 -8.32 4.98
C THR A 428 -8.26 -8.58 3.77
N LEU A 429 -8.85 -8.99 2.64
CA LEU A 429 -8.13 -9.18 1.37
C LEU A 429 -7.31 -7.95 0.91
N PRO A 430 -7.84 -6.71 0.86
CA PRO A 430 -7.07 -5.55 0.43
C PRO A 430 -5.90 -5.24 1.40
N LEU A 431 -6.06 -5.56 2.69
CA LEU A 431 -4.99 -5.39 3.68
C LEU A 431 -3.87 -6.41 3.47
N VAL A 432 -4.22 -7.68 3.18
CA VAL A 432 -3.22 -8.71 2.85
C VAL A 432 -2.44 -8.33 1.59
N GLN A 433 -3.12 -7.83 0.55
CA GLN A 433 -2.47 -7.36 -0.67
C GLN A 433 -1.55 -6.16 -0.42
N ALA A 434 -1.98 -5.18 0.38
CA ALA A 434 -1.18 -4.01 0.71
C ALA A 434 0.07 -4.36 1.53
N GLU A 435 -0.05 -5.22 2.55
CA GLU A 435 1.09 -5.64 3.39
C GLU A 435 2.03 -6.59 2.65
N ALA A 436 1.51 -7.46 1.78
CA ALA A 436 2.34 -8.29 0.90
C ALA A 436 3.16 -7.43 -0.07
N ALA A 437 2.55 -6.41 -0.67
CA ALA A 437 3.25 -5.45 -1.54
C ALA A 437 4.35 -4.69 -0.78
N ARG A 438 4.10 -4.30 0.49
CA ARG A 438 5.06 -3.62 1.36
C ARG A 438 6.26 -4.51 1.73
N LEU A 439 6.03 -5.80 1.92
CA LEU A 439 7.09 -6.79 2.20
C LEU A 439 7.76 -7.32 0.93
N HIS A 440 7.37 -6.84 -0.25
CA HIS A 440 7.81 -7.36 -1.56
C HIS A 440 7.56 -8.87 -1.72
N LEU A 441 6.60 -9.42 -0.99
CA LEU A 441 6.17 -10.81 -1.12
C LEU A 441 5.08 -10.86 -2.19
N SER A 442 5.28 -11.67 -3.23
CA SER A 442 4.19 -11.94 -4.17
C SER A 442 3.19 -12.88 -3.50
N LEU A 443 1.89 -12.54 -3.54
CA LEU A 443 0.80 -13.42 -3.09
C LEU A 443 0.91 -14.81 -3.75
N GLU A 444 1.43 -14.81 -4.98
CA GLU A 444 1.80 -15.95 -5.80
C GLU A 444 2.86 -16.88 -5.16
N SER A 445 3.88 -16.32 -4.50
CA SER A 445 4.88 -17.12 -3.78
C SER A 445 4.31 -17.75 -2.51
N LEU A 446 3.37 -17.06 -1.86
CA LEU A 446 2.67 -17.53 -0.66
C LEU A 446 1.73 -18.70 -0.98
N GLU A 447 1.00 -18.67 -2.10
CA GLU A 447 0.19 -19.80 -2.58
C GLU A 447 1.02 -21.07 -2.75
N VAL A 448 2.21 -20.93 -3.36
CA VAL A 448 3.11 -22.06 -3.60
C VAL A 448 3.72 -22.58 -2.29
N GLN A 449 4.08 -21.68 -1.36
CA GLN A 449 4.69 -22.04 -0.07
C GLN A 449 3.68 -22.72 0.87
N LEU A 450 2.44 -22.25 0.87
CA LEU A 450 1.37 -22.78 1.73
C LEU A 450 0.59 -23.91 1.05
N GLN A 451 0.85 -24.19 -0.23
CA GLN A 451 0.11 -25.15 -1.07
C GLN A 451 -1.40 -24.91 -1.07
N ILE A 452 -1.81 -23.64 -1.11
CA ILE A 452 -3.21 -23.23 -1.06
C ILE A 452 -3.55 -22.41 -2.30
N SER A 453 -4.71 -22.69 -2.87
CA SER A 453 -5.33 -21.86 -3.90
C SER A 453 -6.08 -20.71 -3.21
N LEU A 454 -5.60 -19.46 -3.35
CA LEU A 454 -6.27 -18.28 -2.80
C LEU A 454 -7.36 -17.73 -3.75
N ALA A 455 -7.87 -18.56 -4.66
CA ALA A 455 -8.85 -18.15 -5.66
C ALA A 455 -10.03 -17.41 -5.00
N PRO A 456 -10.32 -16.16 -5.40
CA PRO A 456 -11.55 -15.50 -5.00
C PRO A 456 -12.73 -16.32 -5.56
N ASN A 457 -13.75 -16.55 -4.73
CA ASN A 457 -14.95 -17.33 -5.10
C ASN A 457 -15.64 -16.82 -6.37
N GLU A 458 -15.39 -15.57 -6.78
CA GLU A 458 -15.89 -14.98 -8.03
C GLU A 458 -15.44 -15.75 -9.29
N MET A 459 -14.24 -16.34 -9.31
CA MET A 459 -13.76 -17.13 -10.47
C MET A 459 -14.38 -18.53 -10.56
N LEU A 460 -15.10 -18.97 -9.53
CA LEU A 460 -15.80 -20.27 -9.47
C LEU A 460 -17.30 -20.15 -9.78
N ALA A 461 -17.84 -18.92 -9.82
CA ALA A 461 -19.24 -18.65 -10.12
C ALA A 461 -19.47 -18.65 -11.64
N LEU A 462 -20.49 -19.37 -12.11
CA LEU A 462 -20.99 -19.23 -13.48
C LEU A 462 -21.54 -17.80 -13.65
N PRO A 463 -21.44 -17.18 -14.84
CA PRO A 463 -22.33 -16.08 -15.17
C PRO A 463 -23.77 -16.65 -15.20
N SER A 464 -24.51 -16.49 -14.10
CA SER A 464 -25.92 -16.84 -14.05
C SER A 464 -26.68 -15.92 -15.00
N VAL A 465 -27.40 -16.50 -15.95
CA VAL A 465 -28.28 -15.77 -16.88
C VAL A 465 -29.50 -15.18 -16.14
N ASP A 466 -29.77 -15.60 -14.91
CA ASP A 466 -30.85 -15.07 -14.08
C ASP A 466 -30.28 -14.28 -12.88
N ALA A 467 -29.95 -13.02 -13.14
CA ALA A 467 -29.78 -12.03 -12.08
C ALA A 467 -31.18 -11.67 -11.53
N ASP A 468 -31.72 -12.50 -10.63
CA ASP A 468 -32.78 -12.18 -9.66
C ASP A 468 -33.17 -13.46 -8.89
N THR A 469 -32.31 -13.94 -7.99
CA THR A 469 -32.75 -14.82 -6.89
C THR A 469 -32.10 -14.40 -5.58
N GLU A 470 -32.96 -14.21 -4.58
CA GLU A 470 -32.71 -13.57 -3.30
C GLU A 470 -31.68 -14.31 -2.43
N MET A 471 -30.86 -13.53 -1.72
CA MET A 471 -29.89 -13.98 -0.72
C MET A 471 -30.59 -14.68 0.44
N ILE A 472 -30.44 -16.01 0.55
CA ILE A 472 -30.76 -16.78 1.76
C ILE A 472 -29.43 -17.21 2.41
N ASP A 473 -29.12 -16.63 3.56
CA ASP A 473 -28.01 -17.05 4.43
C ASP A 473 -28.32 -18.44 5.03
N GLY A 474 -27.79 -19.48 4.40
CA GLY A 474 -27.74 -20.84 4.92
C GLY A 474 -26.31 -21.22 5.34
N PRO A 475 -26.11 -22.02 6.41
CA PRO A 475 -24.79 -22.36 6.91
C PRO A 475 -24.04 -23.23 5.89
N ALA A 476 -22.74 -22.94 5.73
CA ALA A 476 -21.80 -23.69 4.90
C ALA A 476 -21.90 -25.20 5.18
N THR A 477 -22.61 -25.91 4.31
CA THR A 477 -22.74 -27.37 4.33
C THR A 477 -22.10 -27.94 3.07
N ALA A 478 -21.15 -28.85 3.31
CA ALA A 478 -20.55 -29.83 2.41
C ALA A 478 -19.82 -29.35 1.13
N GLN A 479 -18.51 -29.07 1.25
CA GLN A 479 -17.56 -29.04 0.12
C GLN A 479 -17.52 -30.37 -0.68
N ALA A 480 -18.00 -31.48 -0.11
CA ALA A 480 -18.10 -32.77 -0.79
C ALA A 480 -19.20 -32.79 -1.87
N ASP A 481 -20.33 -32.11 -1.63
CA ASP A 481 -21.49 -32.13 -2.53
C ASP A 481 -21.22 -31.31 -3.82
N GLN A 482 -20.40 -30.26 -3.73
CA GLN A 482 -20.01 -29.42 -4.86
C GLN A 482 -19.21 -30.15 -5.95
N LEU A 483 -18.40 -31.15 -5.58
CA LEU A 483 -17.59 -31.90 -6.53
C LEU A 483 -18.44 -32.87 -7.35
N ASP A 484 -19.37 -33.58 -6.70
CA ASP A 484 -20.28 -34.51 -7.36
C ASP A 484 -21.28 -33.79 -8.27
N GLU A 485 -21.78 -32.62 -7.84
CA GLU A 485 -22.55 -31.73 -8.69
C GLU A 485 -21.75 -31.24 -9.90
N ALA A 486 -20.50 -30.80 -9.71
CA ALA A 486 -19.66 -30.31 -10.80
C ALA A 486 -19.31 -31.41 -11.82
N PHE A 487 -19.11 -32.66 -11.36
CA PHE A 487 -18.92 -33.82 -12.25
C PHE A 487 -20.19 -34.16 -13.04
N SER A 488 -21.38 -33.94 -12.49
CA SER A 488 -22.66 -34.20 -13.17
C SER A 488 -22.93 -33.24 -14.34
N LEU A 489 -22.36 -32.02 -14.29
CA LEU A 489 -22.51 -30.97 -15.29
C LEU A 489 -21.54 -31.11 -16.48
N LEU A 490 -20.66 -32.12 -16.48
CA LEU A 490 -19.71 -32.33 -17.57
C LEU A 490 -20.41 -32.79 -18.86
N PRO A 491 -20.02 -32.26 -20.04
CA PRO A 491 -20.53 -32.73 -21.33
C PRO A 491 -20.32 -34.23 -21.54
N GLN A 492 -21.36 -34.95 -21.99
CA GLN A 492 -21.33 -36.42 -22.15
C GLN A 492 -20.50 -36.90 -23.36
N SER A 493 -20.32 -36.07 -24.39
CA SER A 493 -19.50 -36.40 -25.57
C SER A 493 -18.98 -35.15 -26.28
N LEU A 494 -17.71 -35.16 -26.68
CA LEU A 494 -17.10 -34.16 -27.56
C LEU A 494 -16.78 -34.79 -28.94
N PRO A 495 -16.80 -34.02 -30.04
CA PRO A 495 -16.29 -34.47 -31.33
C PRO A 495 -14.80 -34.89 -31.25
N LYS A 496 -14.40 -35.92 -32.01
CA LYS A 496 -13.03 -36.47 -31.98
C LYS A 496 -11.92 -35.45 -32.32
N ASP A 497 -12.24 -34.44 -33.13
CA ASP A 497 -11.32 -33.36 -33.53
C ASP A 497 -11.59 -32.04 -32.80
N TYR A 498 -12.29 -32.07 -31.66
CA TYR A 498 -12.62 -30.88 -30.90
C TYR A 498 -11.37 -30.22 -30.30
N SER A 499 -11.12 -28.97 -30.67
CA SER A 499 -10.06 -28.13 -30.10
C SER A 499 -10.68 -27.12 -29.13
N PHE A 500 -10.25 -27.17 -27.87
CA PHE A 500 -10.65 -26.16 -26.87
C PHE A 500 -10.09 -24.77 -27.18
N VAL A 501 -9.08 -24.67 -28.06
CA VAL A 501 -8.52 -23.38 -28.48
C VAL A 501 -9.29 -22.80 -29.68
N ALA A 502 -9.83 -23.63 -30.58
CA ALA A 502 -10.54 -23.16 -31.76
C ALA A 502 -11.91 -22.56 -31.44
N ASN A 503 -12.64 -23.20 -30.53
CA ASN A 503 -14.03 -22.86 -30.26
C ASN A 503 -14.10 -21.80 -29.17
N ALA A 504 -14.66 -20.65 -29.55
CA ALA A 504 -14.95 -19.54 -28.64
C ALA A 504 -16.09 -19.86 -27.66
N ASP A 505 -16.79 -20.99 -27.80
CA ASP A 505 -17.80 -21.44 -26.85
C ASP A 505 -17.13 -21.74 -25.49
N PHE A 506 -17.37 -20.84 -24.53
CA PHE A 506 -16.80 -20.89 -23.19
C PHE A 506 -17.44 -21.99 -22.34
N SER A 507 -18.69 -22.37 -22.59
CA SER A 507 -19.46 -23.27 -21.71
C SER A 507 -18.86 -24.68 -21.48
N PRO A 508 -18.41 -25.44 -22.50
CA PRO A 508 -17.76 -26.73 -22.24
C PRO A 508 -16.38 -26.53 -21.59
N PHE A 509 -15.63 -25.48 -21.95
CA PHE A 509 -14.33 -25.24 -21.33
C PHE A 509 -14.45 -24.88 -19.85
N ASP A 510 -15.37 -23.98 -19.50
CA ASP A 510 -15.57 -23.47 -18.14
C ASP A 510 -16.03 -24.57 -17.18
N THR A 511 -16.86 -25.51 -17.66
CA THR A 511 -17.28 -26.67 -16.85
C THR A 511 -16.10 -27.60 -16.52
N PHE A 512 -15.25 -27.92 -17.51
CA PHE A 512 -14.04 -28.70 -17.26
C PHE A 512 -13.01 -27.92 -16.40
N ALA A 513 -12.85 -26.62 -16.64
CA ALA A 513 -11.94 -25.78 -15.85
C ALA A 513 -12.39 -25.64 -14.40
N ARG A 514 -13.71 -25.53 -14.14
CA ARG A 514 -14.27 -25.49 -12.79
C ARG A 514 -14.00 -26.77 -12.01
N VAL A 515 -14.24 -27.94 -12.61
CA VAL A 515 -13.91 -29.23 -11.97
C VAL A 515 -12.41 -29.34 -11.70
N PHE A 516 -11.57 -28.86 -12.63
CA PHE A 516 -10.11 -28.83 -12.45
C PHE A 516 -9.69 -27.95 -11.26
N LEU A 517 -10.30 -26.76 -11.09
CA LEU A 517 -10.01 -25.88 -9.97
C LEU A 517 -10.51 -26.43 -8.62
N ILE A 518 -11.71 -27.04 -8.58
CA ILE A 518 -12.25 -27.65 -7.35
C ILE A 518 -11.35 -28.81 -6.89
N LEU A 519 -10.88 -29.65 -7.81
CA LEU A 519 -9.95 -30.74 -7.49
C LEU A 519 -8.65 -30.23 -6.87
N LEU A 520 -8.11 -29.10 -7.37
CA LEU A 520 -6.92 -28.46 -6.81
C LEU A 520 -7.18 -27.86 -5.43
N GLN A 521 -8.33 -27.23 -5.20
CA GLN A 521 -8.69 -26.70 -3.88
C GLN A 521 -8.82 -27.80 -2.83
N GLN A 522 -9.31 -28.97 -3.22
CA GLN A 522 -9.50 -30.13 -2.34
C GLN A 522 -8.26 -31.03 -2.22
N ASN A 523 -7.14 -30.68 -2.87
CA ASN A 523 -5.93 -31.52 -2.95
C ASN A 523 -6.22 -32.98 -3.38
N LYS A 524 -7.16 -33.17 -4.31
CA LYS A 524 -7.53 -34.48 -4.88
C LYS A 524 -6.80 -34.74 -6.22
N ASP A 525 -6.67 -36.02 -6.59
CA ASP A 525 -5.95 -36.43 -7.79
C ASP A 525 -6.60 -35.88 -9.09
N LEU A 526 -5.82 -35.14 -9.88
CA LEU A 526 -6.24 -34.61 -11.19
C LEU A 526 -6.57 -35.71 -12.21
N ASP A 527 -6.04 -36.91 -12.00
CA ASP A 527 -6.30 -38.09 -12.85
C ASP A 527 -7.80 -38.46 -12.87
N GLN A 528 -8.58 -38.09 -11.85
CA GLN A 528 -10.03 -38.30 -11.82
C GLN A 528 -10.78 -37.56 -12.94
N LEU A 529 -10.26 -36.39 -13.35
CA LEU A 529 -10.77 -35.60 -14.47
C LEU A 529 -10.05 -35.98 -15.78
N LEU A 530 -8.71 -36.02 -15.75
CA LEU A 530 -7.88 -36.24 -16.93
C LEU A 530 -8.02 -37.66 -17.51
N GLY A 531 -8.38 -38.64 -16.68
CA GLY A 531 -8.68 -40.02 -17.10
C GLY A 531 -10.08 -40.23 -17.70
N LYS A 532 -10.94 -39.20 -17.74
CA LYS A 532 -12.28 -39.34 -18.33
C LYS A 532 -12.19 -39.56 -19.85
N PRO A 533 -13.00 -40.48 -20.42
CA PRO A 533 -12.93 -40.82 -21.85
C PRO A 533 -13.29 -39.65 -22.77
N VAL A 534 -14.01 -38.64 -22.27
CA VAL A 534 -14.44 -37.45 -23.01
C VAL A 534 -13.27 -36.58 -23.45
N LEU A 535 -12.16 -36.57 -22.70
CA LEU A 535 -10.96 -35.79 -23.05
C LEU A 535 -10.01 -36.53 -24.01
N HIS A 536 -10.26 -37.82 -24.29
CA HIS A 536 -9.43 -38.67 -25.15
C HIS A 536 -7.94 -38.73 -24.74
N GLY A 537 -7.65 -38.82 -23.43
CA GLY A 537 -6.28 -38.81 -22.91
C GLY A 537 -5.34 -39.91 -23.47
N ALA A 538 -5.86 -41.11 -23.74
CA ALA A 538 -5.08 -42.20 -24.34
C ALA A 538 -4.73 -41.98 -25.82
N ASP A 539 -5.54 -41.21 -26.54
CA ASP A 539 -5.34 -40.83 -27.94
C ASP A 539 -4.81 -39.39 -28.06
N ALA A 540 -4.32 -38.75 -26.98
CA ALA A 540 -3.92 -37.34 -26.94
C ALA A 540 -2.87 -36.94 -28.00
N VAL A 541 -2.11 -37.91 -28.48
CA VAL A 541 -1.09 -37.79 -29.52
C VAL A 541 -1.69 -37.81 -30.94
N SER A 542 -2.95 -38.22 -31.09
CA SER A 542 -3.71 -38.23 -32.34
C SER A 542 -4.89 -37.25 -32.33
N SER A 543 -5.53 -37.00 -31.19
CA SER A 543 -6.65 -36.06 -31.03
C SER A 543 -6.22 -34.76 -30.32
N PRO A 544 -6.73 -33.58 -30.74
CA PRO A 544 -6.32 -32.29 -30.18
C PRO A 544 -6.93 -31.96 -28.80
N SER A 545 -8.01 -32.62 -28.38
CA SER A 545 -8.83 -32.25 -27.21
C SER A 545 -8.04 -32.13 -25.90
N TYR A 546 -7.24 -33.14 -25.55
CA TYR A 546 -6.55 -33.18 -24.26
C TYR A 546 -5.50 -32.07 -24.11
N LEU A 547 -4.61 -31.94 -25.10
CA LEU A 547 -3.52 -30.95 -25.04
C LEU A 547 -4.03 -29.54 -25.28
N THR A 548 -5.08 -29.34 -26.08
CA THR A 548 -5.69 -28.00 -26.27
C THR A 548 -6.44 -27.53 -25.02
N PHE A 549 -7.06 -28.44 -24.26
CA PHE A 549 -7.66 -28.13 -22.96
C PHE A 549 -6.61 -27.61 -21.97
N LEU A 550 -5.53 -28.38 -21.75
CA LEU A 550 -4.46 -27.97 -20.86
C LEU A 550 -3.79 -26.68 -21.34
N ALA A 551 -3.60 -26.53 -22.67
CA ALA A 551 -3.04 -25.33 -23.26
C ALA A 551 -3.87 -24.08 -23.00
N ARG A 552 -5.20 -24.19 -23.03
CA ARG A 552 -6.09 -23.08 -22.69
C ARG A 552 -6.05 -22.76 -21.19
N ILE A 553 -5.86 -23.73 -20.29
CA ILE A 553 -5.72 -23.48 -18.84
C ILE A 553 -4.43 -22.68 -18.53
N TRP A 554 -3.26 -23.09 -19.04
CA TRP A 554 -2.03 -22.38 -18.68
C TRP A 554 -1.85 -21.03 -19.39
N THR A 555 -2.57 -20.77 -20.48
CA THR A 555 -2.54 -19.49 -21.21
C THR A 555 -3.65 -18.50 -20.80
N SER A 556 -4.57 -18.91 -19.94
CA SER A 556 -5.60 -18.05 -19.35
C SER A 556 -5.18 -17.56 -17.96
N SER A 557 -5.92 -16.60 -17.44
CA SER A 557 -5.69 -15.96 -16.14
C SER A 557 -6.20 -16.81 -14.97
N TYR A 558 -5.83 -18.09 -14.92
CA TYR A 558 -6.10 -18.98 -13.79
C TYR A 558 -4.98 -18.94 -12.74
N PRO A 559 -5.24 -19.39 -11.50
CA PRO A 559 -4.24 -19.45 -10.44
C PRO A 559 -2.96 -20.20 -10.87
N ILE A 560 -1.80 -19.79 -10.37
CA ILE A 560 -0.50 -20.32 -10.79
C ILE A 560 -0.42 -21.82 -10.59
N ILE A 561 -0.97 -22.33 -9.49
CA ILE A 561 -1.01 -23.77 -9.19
C ILE A 561 -1.73 -24.54 -10.31
N ALA A 562 -2.83 -24.01 -10.83
CA ALA A 562 -3.58 -24.62 -11.94
C ALA A 562 -2.79 -24.60 -13.26
N ARG A 563 -2.09 -23.50 -13.54
CA ARG A 563 -1.27 -23.37 -14.76
C ARG A 563 -0.04 -24.29 -14.71
N VAL A 564 0.62 -24.36 -13.55
CA VAL A 564 1.75 -25.26 -13.28
C VAL A 564 1.32 -26.73 -13.33
N SER A 565 0.19 -27.10 -12.74
CA SER A 565 -0.31 -28.48 -12.75
C SER A 565 -0.73 -28.92 -14.15
N ALA A 566 -1.32 -28.03 -14.95
CA ALA A 566 -1.62 -28.28 -16.35
C ALA A 566 -0.35 -28.51 -17.19
N LEU A 567 0.68 -27.67 -17.01
CA LEU A 567 1.98 -27.85 -17.70
C LEU A 567 2.70 -29.14 -17.29
N ARG A 568 2.68 -29.50 -15.99
CA ARG A 568 3.24 -30.76 -15.49
C ARG A 568 2.51 -31.97 -16.07
N SER A 569 1.17 -31.92 -16.14
CA SER A 569 0.35 -33.00 -16.69
C SER A 569 0.61 -33.19 -18.19
N ALA A 570 0.77 -32.10 -18.95
CA ALA A 570 1.17 -32.18 -20.35
C ALA A 570 2.60 -32.73 -20.52
N THR A 571 3.54 -32.31 -19.67
CA THR A 571 4.94 -32.79 -19.70
C THR A 571 5.00 -34.30 -19.42
N ALA A 572 4.29 -34.77 -18.39
CA ALA A 572 4.22 -36.18 -18.04
C ALA A 572 3.64 -37.04 -19.17
N LEU A 573 2.57 -36.58 -19.82
CA LEU A 573 1.98 -37.28 -20.96
C LEU A 573 2.97 -37.39 -22.13
N LEU A 574 3.66 -36.31 -22.49
CA LEU A 574 4.61 -36.32 -23.60
C LEU A 574 5.83 -37.19 -23.30
N GLN A 575 6.33 -37.21 -22.05
CA GLN A 575 7.41 -38.10 -21.64
C GLN A 575 7.02 -39.58 -21.72
N ALA A 576 5.76 -39.92 -21.37
CA ALA A 576 5.24 -41.28 -21.49
C ALA A 576 5.16 -41.76 -22.96
N HIS A 577 5.09 -40.84 -23.92
CA HIS A 577 5.04 -41.14 -25.36
C HIS A 577 6.37 -40.84 -26.10
N SER A 578 7.48 -40.76 -25.37
CA SER A 578 8.82 -40.44 -25.90
C SER A 578 9.32 -41.33 -27.04
N SER A 579 8.73 -42.52 -27.24
CA SER A 579 9.09 -43.44 -28.33
C SER A 579 8.46 -43.10 -29.69
N ALA A 580 7.48 -42.21 -29.75
CA ALA A 580 6.78 -41.86 -30.99
C ALA A 580 7.41 -40.61 -31.67
N ALA A 581 7.84 -40.74 -32.92
CA ALA A 581 8.38 -39.62 -33.70
C ALA A 581 7.25 -38.75 -34.26
N ILE A 582 6.92 -37.66 -33.56
CA ILE A 582 5.76 -36.81 -33.86
C ILE A 582 6.14 -35.34 -33.78
N ASP A 583 5.68 -34.58 -34.75
CA ASP A 583 5.93 -33.15 -34.85
C ASP A 583 4.81 -32.38 -34.13
N MET A 584 5.14 -31.87 -32.95
CA MET A 584 4.25 -31.08 -32.08
C MET A 584 4.44 -29.57 -32.27
N GLN A 585 4.88 -29.10 -33.44
CA GLN A 585 5.14 -27.68 -33.70
C GLN A 585 3.99 -26.75 -33.30
N ALA A 586 2.74 -27.19 -33.46
CA ALA A 586 1.57 -26.38 -33.19
C ALA A 586 1.29 -26.09 -31.69
N LEU A 587 1.91 -26.85 -30.76
CA LEU A 587 1.85 -26.55 -29.32
C LEU A 587 2.87 -25.46 -28.92
N THR A 588 3.93 -25.30 -29.70
CA THR A 588 5.05 -24.37 -29.43
C THR A 588 4.61 -22.93 -29.16
N PRO A 589 3.67 -22.30 -29.90
CA PRO A 589 3.26 -20.93 -29.63
C PRO A 589 2.68 -20.74 -28.23
N PHE A 590 1.93 -21.71 -27.72
CA PHE A 590 1.36 -21.66 -26.37
C PHE A 590 2.42 -21.85 -25.28
N VAL A 591 3.47 -22.62 -25.57
CA VAL A 591 4.64 -22.77 -24.67
C VAL A 591 5.47 -21.49 -24.65
N LEU A 592 5.65 -20.83 -25.79
CA LEU A 592 6.33 -19.52 -25.86
C LEU A 592 5.60 -18.46 -25.03
N VAL A 593 4.26 -18.47 -25.04
CA VAL A 593 3.46 -17.60 -24.18
C VAL A 593 3.66 -17.92 -22.70
N ALA A 594 3.71 -19.21 -22.33
CA ALA A 594 3.97 -19.62 -20.95
C ALA A 594 5.40 -19.27 -20.47
N LEU A 595 6.39 -19.25 -21.37
CA LEU A 595 7.76 -18.79 -21.08
C LEU A 595 7.84 -17.27 -20.87
N ALA A 596 6.87 -16.50 -21.36
CA ALA A 596 6.76 -15.06 -21.12
C ALA A 596 5.87 -14.71 -19.90
N ASP A 597 5.47 -15.72 -19.11
CA ASP A 597 4.63 -15.50 -17.93
C ASP A 597 5.41 -14.79 -16.81
N ALA A 598 4.71 -14.03 -15.95
CA ALA A 598 5.33 -13.34 -14.83
C ALA A 598 5.90 -14.30 -13.77
N SER A 599 5.32 -15.49 -13.62
CA SER A 599 5.71 -16.46 -12.59
C SER A 599 6.88 -17.36 -13.02
N GLU A 600 7.95 -17.39 -12.22
CA GLU A 600 9.10 -18.29 -12.44
C GLU A 600 8.71 -19.77 -12.45
N ALA A 601 7.77 -20.18 -11.58
CA ALA A 601 7.32 -21.57 -11.49
C ALA A 601 6.67 -22.05 -12.80
N VAL A 602 5.83 -21.19 -13.41
CA VAL A 602 5.22 -21.44 -14.72
C VAL A 602 6.31 -21.55 -15.78
N ARG A 603 7.25 -20.58 -15.83
CA ARG A 603 8.35 -20.58 -16.81
C ARG A 603 9.24 -21.82 -16.70
N LYS A 604 9.58 -22.26 -15.48
CA LYS A 604 10.37 -23.48 -15.24
C LYS A 604 9.66 -24.73 -15.74
N THR A 605 8.35 -24.86 -15.50
CA THR A 605 7.57 -25.99 -16.04
C THR A 605 7.35 -25.91 -17.54
N ALA A 606 7.22 -24.71 -18.11
CA ALA A 606 7.14 -24.51 -19.56
C ALA A 606 8.46 -24.86 -20.27
N ALA A 607 9.61 -24.55 -19.66
CA ALA A 607 10.92 -24.96 -20.15
C ALA A 607 11.06 -26.49 -20.17
N ALA A 608 10.60 -27.18 -19.12
CA ALA A 608 10.56 -28.64 -19.08
C ALA A 608 9.67 -29.24 -20.18
N LEU A 609 8.50 -28.63 -20.42
CA LEU A 609 7.60 -29.03 -21.52
C LEU A 609 8.26 -28.84 -22.89
N LEU A 610 8.97 -27.73 -23.11
CA LEU A 610 9.68 -27.48 -24.37
C LEU A 610 10.77 -28.53 -24.61
N ILE A 611 11.52 -28.90 -23.57
CA ILE A 611 12.52 -29.97 -23.64
C ILE A 611 11.84 -31.29 -24.02
N ALA A 612 10.73 -31.65 -23.37
CA ALA A 612 9.97 -32.86 -23.71
C ALA A 612 9.51 -32.84 -25.19
N ILE A 613 9.02 -31.70 -25.69
CA ILE A 613 8.66 -31.54 -27.11
C ILE A 613 9.88 -31.77 -28.02
N THR A 614 11.05 -31.22 -27.68
CA THR A 614 12.25 -31.41 -28.51
C THR A 614 12.72 -32.86 -28.60
N THR A 615 12.55 -33.64 -27.53
CA THR A 615 12.91 -35.07 -27.52
C THR A 615 12.04 -35.91 -28.47
N LEU A 616 10.79 -35.51 -28.73
CA LEU A 616 9.86 -36.24 -29.62
C LEU A 616 10.24 -36.16 -31.11
N TYR A 617 11.00 -35.14 -31.51
CA TYR A 617 11.53 -35.05 -32.89
C TYR A 617 12.69 -36.02 -33.12
N HIS A 618 13.34 -36.49 -32.04
CA HIS A 618 14.56 -37.29 -32.11
C HIS A 618 14.60 -38.33 -30.96
N PRO A 619 13.83 -39.43 -31.06
CA PRO A 619 13.79 -40.43 -30.00
C PRO A 619 15.09 -41.26 -29.84
N ASP A 620 15.92 -41.36 -30.90
CA ASP A 620 17.21 -42.08 -30.91
C ASP A 620 18.36 -41.14 -31.31
N ALA A 621 19.04 -40.51 -30.33
CA ALA A 621 20.17 -39.58 -30.55
C ALA A 621 21.30 -40.12 -31.47
N ALA A 622 21.38 -41.44 -31.70
CA ALA A 622 22.38 -42.11 -32.52
C ALA A 622 22.18 -41.99 -34.05
N LYS A 623 20.97 -41.67 -34.54
CA LYS A 623 20.70 -41.49 -35.99
C LYS A 623 20.71 -40.00 -36.33
N GLY A 624 21.86 -39.47 -36.74
CA GLY A 624 22.11 -38.02 -36.88
C GLY A 624 21.27 -37.20 -37.88
N LYS A 625 20.13 -37.68 -38.39
CA LYS A 625 19.21 -36.89 -39.25
C LYS A 625 17.74 -37.12 -38.89
N VAL A 626 17.01 -36.03 -38.66
CA VAL A 626 15.54 -36.00 -38.51
C VAL A 626 14.90 -36.35 -39.86
N ASN A 627 13.90 -37.25 -39.88
CA ASN A 627 13.20 -37.62 -41.10
C ASN A 627 12.32 -36.46 -41.64
N ASP A 628 12.27 -36.29 -42.96
CA ASP A 628 11.43 -35.26 -43.61
C ASP A 628 9.92 -35.58 -43.52
N SER A 629 9.53 -36.84 -43.31
CA SER A 629 8.14 -37.32 -43.28
C SER A 629 7.62 -37.63 -41.87
N ILE A 630 7.88 -36.75 -40.91
CA ILE A 630 7.27 -36.85 -39.56
C ILE A 630 5.80 -36.42 -39.64
N LYS A 631 4.91 -37.16 -38.97
CA LYS A 631 3.48 -36.82 -38.89
C LYS A 631 3.31 -35.56 -38.04
N SER A 632 2.76 -34.50 -38.63
CA SER A 632 2.40 -33.28 -37.91
C SER A 632 1.13 -33.50 -37.07
N TRP A 633 1.21 -33.10 -35.81
CA TRP A 633 0.09 -33.18 -34.89
C TRP A 633 -0.92 -32.06 -35.16
N ALA A 634 -2.17 -32.47 -35.35
CA ALA A 634 -3.35 -31.60 -35.43
C ALA A 634 -3.23 -30.35 -36.35
N ALA A 635 -2.51 -30.47 -37.47
CA ALA A 635 -2.24 -29.34 -38.37
C ALA A 635 -3.50 -28.66 -38.96
N GLN A 636 -4.64 -29.35 -39.00
CA GLN A 636 -5.89 -28.84 -39.58
C GLN A 636 -6.99 -28.59 -38.55
N SER A 637 -6.87 -29.11 -37.32
CA SER A 637 -7.95 -29.13 -36.33
C SER A 637 -7.77 -28.14 -35.16
N ILE A 638 -6.62 -27.46 -35.05
CA ILE A 638 -6.34 -26.59 -33.89
C ILE A 638 -7.14 -25.27 -33.89
N TYR A 639 -7.40 -24.66 -35.06
CA TYR A 639 -8.05 -23.34 -35.17
C TYR A 639 -9.39 -23.33 -35.92
N ALA A 640 -9.97 -24.50 -36.24
CA ALA A 640 -11.24 -24.75 -36.96
C ALA A 640 -11.44 -24.12 -38.36
N THR A 641 -10.83 -22.97 -38.64
CA THR A 641 -10.78 -22.35 -39.97
C THR A 641 -9.63 -22.97 -40.75
N SER A 642 -9.89 -23.30 -42.02
CA SER A 642 -8.94 -23.93 -42.93
C SER A 642 -7.76 -23.02 -43.26
N SER A 643 -6.81 -22.90 -42.34
CA SER A 643 -5.51 -22.29 -42.60
C SER A 643 -4.67 -23.25 -43.45
N HIS A 644 -5.01 -23.37 -44.74
CA HIS A 644 -4.07 -23.86 -45.72
C HIS A 644 -2.97 -22.82 -45.87
N LYS A 645 -1.94 -22.81 -45.02
CA LYS A 645 -0.62 -22.21 -45.28
C LYS A 645 0.40 -22.52 -44.16
N SER A 646 1.64 -22.66 -44.64
CA SER A 646 2.98 -22.84 -44.04
C SER A 646 3.18 -23.62 -42.73
N SER A 647 3.02 -24.95 -42.72
CA SER A 647 3.71 -25.78 -41.72
C SER A 647 5.23 -25.77 -41.97
N LEU A 648 6.05 -25.62 -40.93
CA LEU A 648 7.49 -25.84 -41.06
C LEU A 648 7.75 -27.33 -41.35
N THR A 649 8.79 -27.63 -42.12
CA THR A 649 9.23 -29.02 -42.25
C THR A 649 9.80 -29.50 -40.92
N GLY A 650 9.54 -30.75 -40.54
CA GLY A 650 9.97 -31.33 -39.26
C GLY A 650 11.45 -31.04 -38.88
N PRO A 651 12.42 -31.14 -39.82
CA PRO A 651 13.81 -30.81 -39.53
C PRO A 651 14.06 -29.31 -39.30
N ASN A 652 13.31 -28.42 -39.94
CA ASN A 652 13.42 -26.98 -39.74
C ASN A 652 12.79 -26.57 -38.40
N ALA A 653 11.65 -27.17 -38.02
CA ALA A 653 11.04 -26.99 -36.70
C ALA A 653 11.98 -27.45 -35.59
N HIS A 654 12.58 -28.65 -35.73
CA HIS A 654 13.56 -29.16 -34.77
C HIS A 654 14.75 -28.22 -34.61
N LYS A 655 15.34 -27.73 -35.71
CA LYS A 655 16.46 -26.77 -35.66
C LYS A 655 16.12 -25.46 -34.95
N VAL A 656 14.92 -24.93 -35.16
CA VAL A 656 14.47 -23.74 -34.41
C VAL A 656 14.43 -24.02 -32.92
N LEU A 657 13.86 -25.17 -32.52
CA LEU A 657 13.77 -25.53 -31.12
C LEU A 657 15.14 -25.83 -30.50
N SER A 658 15.95 -26.68 -31.14
CA SER A 658 17.26 -27.12 -30.63
C SER A 658 18.30 -26.02 -30.62
N ASP A 659 18.34 -25.20 -31.67
CA ASP A 659 19.43 -24.25 -31.86
C ASP A 659 19.05 -22.89 -31.27
N ALA A 660 17.81 -22.40 -31.45
CA ALA A 660 17.45 -21.04 -31.01
C ALA A 660 16.81 -20.96 -29.61
N LEU A 661 16.04 -21.97 -29.19
CA LEU A 661 15.21 -21.88 -27.97
C LEU A 661 15.80 -22.66 -26.78
N VAL A 662 16.21 -23.92 -26.97
CA VAL A 662 16.75 -24.76 -25.88
C VAL A 662 17.96 -24.13 -25.17
N PRO A 663 18.95 -23.53 -25.86
CA PRO A 663 20.13 -22.98 -25.20
C PRO A 663 19.86 -21.77 -24.28
N SER A 664 18.74 -21.06 -24.48
CA SER A 664 18.38 -19.85 -23.74
C SER A 664 17.28 -20.09 -22.70
N LEU A 665 16.90 -21.35 -22.45
CA LEU A 665 15.81 -21.69 -21.52
C LEU A 665 16.10 -21.24 -20.09
N GLU A 666 17.33 -21.40 -19.59
CA GLU A 666 17.70 -20.98 -18.23
C GLU A 666 17.53 -19.46 -18.05
N GLU A 667 17.93 -18.68 -19.07
CA GLU A 667 17.76 -17.23 -19.06
C GLU A 667 16.28 -16.83 -19.14
N CYS A 668 15.47 -17.56 -19.90
CA CYS A 668 14.02 -17.34 -19.97
C CYS A 668 13.32 -17.68 -18.65
N VAL A 669 13.80 -18.66 -17.89
CA VAL A 669 13.27 -18.95 -16.55
C VAL A 669 13.55 -17.78 -15.60
N LEU A 670 14.72 -17.15 -15.70
CA LEU A 670 15.10 -16.02 -14.85
C LEU A 670 14.36 -14.71 -15.22
N ASP A 671 14.31 -14.33 -16.50
CA ASP A 671 13.71 -13.08 -16.96
C ASP A 671 12.56 -13.31 -17.97
N PRO A 672 11.31 -12.88 -17.67
CA PRO A 672 10.16 -13.07 -18.57
C PRO A 672 10.29 -12.29 -19.89
N SER A 673 11.07 -11.21 -19.94
CA SER A 673 11.26 -10.43 -21.16
C SER A 673 12.30 -11.03 -22.11
N GLN A 674 13.10 -11.99 -21.62
CA GLN A 674 14.21 -12.56 -22.36
C GLN A 674 13.75 -13.38 -23.56
N ILE A 675 12.62 -14.09 -23.47
CA ILE A 675 12.09 -14.86 -24.60
C ILE A 675 11.78 -13.99 -25.83
N ALA A 676 11.26 -12.77 -25.62
CA ALA A 676 11.02 -11.82 -26.70
C ALA A 676 12.34 -11.35 -27.33
N ARG A 677 13.39 -11.13 -26.52
CA ARG A 677 14.73 -10.75 -27.01
C ARG A 677 15.40 -11.89 -27.78
N VAL A 678 15.31 -13.12 -27.27
CA VAL A 678 15.84 -14.33 -27.93
C VAL A 678 15.17 -14.50 -29.29
N LEU A 679 13.84 -14.47 -29.36
CA LEU A 679 13.10 -14.58 -30.61
C LEU A 679 13.46 -13.45 -31.59
N ALA A 680 13.57 -12.20 -31.12
CA ALA A 680 13.99 -11.07 -31.94
C ALA A 680 15.41 -11.26 -32.49
N SER A 681 16.36 -11.71 -31.66
CA SER A 681 17.74 -11.96 -32.07
C SER A 681 17.86 -13.09 -33.10
N ALA A 682 17.12 -14.20 -32.88
CA ALA A 682 17.10 -15.36 -33.77
C ALA A 682 16.50 -15.01 -35.14
N LEU A 683 15.47 -14.15 -35.19
CA LEU A 683 14.81 -13.75 -36.43
C LEU A 683 15.56 -12.61 -37.18
N ASN A 684 16.12 -11.64 -36.46
CA ASN A 684 16.83 -10.50 -37.08
C ASN A 684 18.26 -10.86 -37.52
N GLY A 685 18.91 -11.81 -36.85
CA GLY A 685 20.32 -12.15 -37.09
C GLY A 685 21.29 -11.07 -36.57
N PRO A 686 22.62 -11.26 -36.73
CA PRO A 686 23.64 -10.49 -36.01
C PRO A 686 23.78 -9.02 -36.43
N THR A 687 23.07 -8.55 -37.46
CA THR A 687 23.23 -7.19 -38.01
C THR A 687 22.50 -6.09 -37.23
N GLN A 688 21.81 -6.41 -36.12
CA GLN A 688 21.13 -5.42 -35.26
C GLN A 688 21.32 -5.69 -33.77
N ALA A 689 22.49 -6.22 -33.36
CA ALA A 689 22.87 -6.18 -31.96
C ALA A 689 23.19 -4.72 -31.58
N GLN A 690 22.36 -4.15 -30.71
CA GLN A 690 22.66 -2.87 -30.06
C GLN A 690 24.01 -2.97 -29.36
N THR A 691 24.88 -1.99 -29.58
CA THR A 691 26.19 -1.90 -28.96
C THR A 691 26.04 -1.76 -27.44
N GLY A 692 26.43 -2.76 -26.64
CA GLY A 692 26.54 -2.56 -25.19
C GLY A 692 26.63 -3.78 -24.25
N HIS A 693 26.18 -4.99 -24.65
CA HIS A 693 26.18 -6.14 -23.72
C HIS A 693 26.92 -7.36 -24.28
N PRO A 694 27.94 -7.88 -23.56
CA PRO A 694 28.64 -9.10 -23.94
C PRO A 694 27.97 -10.30 -23.27
N PHE A 695 26.99 -10.96 -23.89
CA PHE A 695 26.65 -12.36 -23.58
C PHE A 695 25.74 -12.98 -24.66
N ALA A 696 25.87 -14.30 -24.81
CA ALA A 696 25.19 -15.25 -25.71
C ALA A 696 25.66 -15.26 -27.18
N ALA A 697 26.30 -16.38 -27.54
CA ALA A 697 26.65 -16.74 -28.91
C ALA A 697 25.39 -16.67 -29.81
N SER A 698 25.36 -15.70 -30.73
CA SER A 698 24.25 -15.51 -31.65
C SER A 698 24.09 -16.74 -32.54
N VAL A 699 23.02 -17.51 -32.32
CA VAL A 699 22.79 -18.75 -33.06
C VAL A 699 22.34 -18.46 -34.50
N GLU A 700 23.06 -19.04 -35.46
CA GLU A 700 22.90 -18.76 -36.89
C GLU A 700 21.76 -19.56 -37.53
N LEU A 701 20.55 -19.02 -37.53
CA LEU A 701 19.48 -19.53 -38.39
C LEU A 701 19.67 -19.02 -39.84
N LYS A 702 19.62 -19.96 -40.81
CA LYS A 702 19.64 -19.62 -42.24
C LYS A 702 18.53 -18.61 -42.57
N SER A 703 18.82 -17.64 -43.44
CA SER A 703 17.88 -16.57 -43.81
C SER A 703 16.53 -17.07 -44.32
N THR A 704 16.51 -18.18 -45.07
CA THR A 704 15.29 -18.84 -45.53
C THR A 704 14.45 -19.39 -44.39
N LEU A 705 15.10 -20.00 -43.40
CA LEU A 705 14.45 -20.57 -42.21
C LEU A 705 13.93 -19.47 -41.27
N ARG A 706 14.63 -18.33 -41.17
CA ARG A 706 14.14 -17.15 -40.43
C ARG A 706 12.87 -16.58 -41.04
N ALA A 707 12.80 -16.49 -42.37
CA ALA A 707 11.61 -16.02 -43.07
C ALA A 707 10.43 -16.99 -42.92
N SER A 708 10.66 -18.31 -43.02
CA SER A 708 9.60 -19.32 -42.84
C SER A 708 9.12 -19.40 -41.39
N PHE A 709 10.02 -19.27 -40.41
CA PHE A 709 9.64 -19.27 -38.99
C PHE A 709 8.84 -18.02 -38.62
N ALA A 710 9.22 -16.86 -39.17
CA ALA A 710 8.46 -15.63 -38.97
C ALA A 710 7.09 -15.68 -39.64
N SER A 711 6.94 -16.24 -40.85
CA SER A 711 5.62 -16.39 -41.48
C SER A 711 4.73 -17.34 -40.68
N TRP A 712 5.29 -18.46 -40.21
CA TRP A 712 4.61 -19.43 -39.37
C TRP A 712 4.10 -18.80 -38.06
N LEU A 713 4.92 -18.02 -37.34
CA LEU A 713 4.47 -17.29 -36.15
C LEU A 713 3.38 -16.25 -36.47
N CYS A 714 3.49 -15.52 -37.58
CA CYS A 714 2.46 -14.57 -38.02
C CYS A 714 1.12 -15.27 -38.29
N GLU A 715 1.15 -16.46 -38.89
CA GLU A 715 -0.04 -17.28 -39.17
C GLU A 715 -0.71 -17.74 -37.87
N HIS A 716 0.08 -18.26 -36.93
CA HIS A 716 -0.45 -18.62 -35.61
C HIS A 716 -1.02 -17.41 -34.86
N ALA A 717 -0.35 -16.26 -34.88
CA ALA A 717 -0.84 -15.04 -34.24
C ALA A 717 -2.16 -14.53 -34.88
N ALA A 718 -2.34 -14.71 -36.19
CA ALA A 718 -3.57 -14.35 -36.89
C ALA A 718 -4.73 -15.32 -36.61
N ALA A 719 -4.44 -16.63 -36.54
CA ALA A 719 -5.45 -17.69 -36.43
C ALA A 719 -5.96 -17.94 -35.00
N VAL A 720 -5.17 -17.60 -33.97
CA VAL A 720 -5.57 -17.82 -32.57
C VAL A 720 -6.76 -16.91 -32.19
N PRO A 721 -7.88 -17.47 -31.71
CA PRO A 721 -9.01 -16.67 -31.22
C PRO A 721 -8.83 -16.17 -29.78
N LEU A 722 -7.94 -16.79 -28.99
CA LEU A 722 -7.66 -16.40 -27.60
C LEU A 722 -6.91 -15.06 -27.53
N ALA A 723 -7.54 -14.03 -26.96
CA ALA A 723 -6.99 -12.67 -26.89
C ALA A 723 -5.65 -12.58 -26.13
N SER A 724 -5.49 -13.30 -25.02
CA SER A 724 -4.26 -13.30 -24.21
C SER A 724 -3.05 -13.82 -24.99
N VAL A 725 -3.21 -14.97 -25.63
CA VAL A 725 -2.18 -15.62 -26.46
C VAL A 725 -1.83 -14.73 -27.65
N LYS A 726 -2.86 -14.18 -28.31
CA LYS A 726 -2.72 -13.30 -29.47
C LYS A 726 -1.88 -12.06 -29.16
N LEU A 727 -2.18 -11.37 -28.06
CA LEU A 727 -1.43 -10.21 -27.60
C LEU A 727 0.05 -10.53 -27.39
N ARG A 728 0.34 -11.65 -26.71
CA ARG A 728 1.72 -12.07 -26.40
C ARG A 728 2.48 -12.47 -27.67
N LEU A 729 1.87 -13.23 -28.57
CA LEU A 729 2.49 -13.59 -29.85
C LEU A 729 2.78 -12.36 -30.72
N LEU A 730 1.86 -11.39 -30.79
CA LEU A 730 2.08 -10.11 -31.49
C LEU A 730 3.24 -9.32 -30.86
N SER A 731 3.37 -9.33 -29.54
CA SER A 731 4.50 -8.67 -28.85
C SER A 731 5.85 -9.27 -29.21
N PHE A 732 5.94 -10.58 -29.48
CA PHE A 732 7.16 -11.22 -29.97
C PHE A 732 7.49 -10.85 -31.43
N LEU A 733 6.46 -10.53 -32.22
CA LEU A 733 6.60 -10.18 -33.62
C LEU A 733 6.92 -8.69 -33.84
N SER A 734 6.58 -7.79 -32.92
CA SER A 734 6.82 -6.35 -33.09
C SER A 734 8.30 -5.94 -33.29
N PRO A 735 9.31 -6.52 -32.60
CA PRO A 735 10.73 -6.14 -32.82
C PRO A 735 11.35 -6.79 -34.07
N VAL A 736 10.62 -7.64 -34.79
CA VAL A 736 11.16 -8.37 -35.94
C VAL A 736 11.24 -7.46 -37.16
N GLY A 737 12.38 -7.46 -37.85
CA GLY A 737 12.65 -6.63 -39.02
C GLY A 737 12.23 -7.31 -40.33
N LYS A 738 13.22 -7.55 -41.21
CA LYS A 738 13.01 -8.02 -42.59
C LYS A 738 12.43 -9.44 -42.68
N ALA A 739 12.71 -10.32 -41.73
CA ALA A 739 12.29 -11.72 -41.81
C ALA A 739 10.76 -11.89 -41.78
N ALA A 740 10.04 -11.00 -41.09
CA ALA A 740 8.59 -11.07 -40.93
C ALA A 740 7.79 -10.33 -42.01
N SER A 741 8.42 -9.61 -42.95
CA SER A 741 7.70 -8.73 -43.88
C SER A 741 6.70 -9.48 -44.78
N THR A 742 7.06 -10.69 -45.23
CA THR A 742 6.18 -11.51 -46.05
C THR A 742 4.96 -12.00 -45.27
N GLY A 743 5.17 -12.47 -44.03
CA GLY A 743 4.10 -12.90 -43.13
C GLY A 743 3.16 -11.76 -42.75
N ARG A 744 3.71 -10.60 -42.36
CA ARG A 744 2.92 -9.43 -41.98
C ARG A 744 1.94 -8.99 -43.05
N VAL A 745 2.43 -8.87 -44.29
CA VAL A 745 1.64 -8.44 -45.43
C VAL A 745 0.57 -9.47 -45.79
N GLN A 746 0.93 -10.75 -45.83
CA GLN A 746 0.02 -11.79 -46.29
C GLN A 746 -1.00 -12.22 -45.23
N THR A 747 -0.70 -12.09 -43.94
CA THR A 747 -1.52 -12.69 -42.86
C THR A 747 -1.93 -11.67 -41.80
N LEU A 748 -1.00 -10.90 -41.22
CA LEU A 748 -1.35 -9.98 -40.13
C LEU A 748 -2.19 -8.79 -40.60
N VAL A 749 -1.86 -8.16 -41.74
CA VAL A 749 -2.61 -7.00 -42.26
C VAL A 749 -4.07 -7.37 -42.56
N PRO A 750 -4.38 -8.46 -43.30
CA PRO A 750 -5.76 -8.92 -43.46
C PRO A 750 -6.44 -9.27 -42.12
N SER A 751 -5.71 -9.90 -41.19
CA SER A 751 -6.28 -10.26 -39.88
C SER A 751 -6.64 -9.04 -39.03
N LEU A 752 -5.85 -7.96 -39.13
CA LEU A 752 -6.10 -6.69 -38.47
C LEU A 752 -7.35 -6.03 -39.05
N GLN A 753 -7.49 -6.01 -40.38
CA GLN A 753 -8.67 -5.50 -41.05
C GLN A 753 -9.92 -6.28 -40.63
N SER A 754 -9.87 -7.62 -40.59
CA SER A 754 -11.00 -8.43 -40.14
C SER A 754 -11.32 -8.25 -38.65
N TRP A 755 -10.28 -8.07 -37.81
CA TRP A 755 -10.46 -7.80 -36.38
C TRP A 755 -11.19 -6.47 -36.16
N ILE A 756 -10.78 -5.41 -36.87
CA ILE A 756 -11.40 -4.09 -36.74
C ILE A 756 -12.83 -4.07 -37.28
N GLN A 757 -13.09 -4.80 -38.38
CA GLN A 757 -14.43 -4.92 -38.95
C GLN A 757 -15.40 -5.76 -38.10
N SER A 758 -14.89 -6.53 -37.12
CA SER A 758 -15.74 -7.29 -36.20
C SER A 758 -16.37 -6.38 -35.13
N ASP A 759 -17.60 -6.72 -34.74
CA ASP A 759 -18.38 -5.96 -33.76
C ASP A 759 -17.62 -5.74 -32.45
N LEU A 760 -17.63 -4.49 -31.95
CA LEU A 760 -16.94 -4.11 -30.72
C LEU A 760 -17.40 -4.94 -29.51
N GLN A 761 -18.67 -5.33 -29.46
CA GLN A 761 -19.23 -6.16 -28.39
C GLN A 761 -18.63 -7.57 -28.36
N VAL A 762 -18.35 -8.16 -29.52
CA VAL A 762 -17.72 -9.49 -29.61
C VAL A 762 -16.26 -9.40 -29.18
N ARG A 763 -15.56 -8.35 -29.61
CA ARG A 763 -14.17 -8.09 -29.19
C ARG A 763 -14.06 -7.83 -27.69
N SER A 764 -14.95 -7.02 -27.13
CA SER A 764 -14.95 -6.71 -25.69
C SER A 764 -15.28 -7.93 -24.86
N ALA A 765 -16.24 -8.77 -25.25
CA ALA A 765 -16.54 -10.03 -24.56
C ALA A 765 -15.36 -11.02 -24.59
N SER A 766 -14.70 -11.15 -25.75
CA SER A 766 -13.49 -11.99 -25.86
C SER A 766 -12.30 -11.46 -25.06
N CYS A 767 -12.19 -10.14 -24.88
CA CYS A 767 -11.12 -9.53 -24.11
C CYS A 767 -11.42 -9.55 -22.60
N ALA A 768 -12.68 -9.34 -22.21
CA ALA A 768 -13.15 -9.40 -20.83
C ALA A 768 -12.96 -10.80 -20.21
N SER A 769 -13.33 -11.85 -20.95
CA SER A 769 -13.10 -13.25 -20.52
C SER A 769 -11.62 -13.61 -20.34
N ALA A 770 -10.71 -12.87 -20.98
CA ALA A 770 -9.26 -13.07 -20.86
C ALA A 770 -8.58 -12.09 -19.89
N HIS A 771 -9.34 -11.18 -19.24
CA HIS A 771 -8.82 -10.05 -18.45
C HIS A 771 -7.80 -9.18 -19.21
N VAL A 772 -8.03 -8.96 -20.50
CA VAL A 772 -7.20 -8.11 -21.37
C VAL A 772 -8.03 -6.93 -21.86
N ASP A 773 -7.41 -5.77 -22.02
CA ASP A 773 -8.08 -4.60 -22.60
C ASP A 773 -8.03 -4.64 -24.14
N VAL A 774 -9.12 -4.25 -24.80
CA VAL A 774 -9.22 -4.21 -26.27
C VAL A 774 -8.16 -3.28 -26.85
N ALA A 775 -7.90 -2.13 -26.20
CA ALA A 775 -6.89 -1.18 -26.66
C ALA A 775 -5.47 -1.77 -26.64
N SER A 776 -5.18 -2.72 -25.75
CA SER A 776 -3.88 -3.37 -25.67
C SER A 776 -3.64 -4.35 -26.83
N VAL A 777 -4.68 -5.05 -27.28
CA VAL A 777 -4.63 -5.93 -28.46
C VAL A 777 -4.51 -5.08 -29.73
N ASP A 778 -5.29 -4.01 -29.82
CA ASP A 778 -5.26 -3.06 -30.92
C ASP A 778 -3.87 -2.41 -31.05
N LYS A 779 -3.26 -2.00 -29.93
CA LYS A 779 -1.89 -1.51 -29.89
C LYS A 779 -0.88 -2.56 -30.36
N ALA A 780 -0.98 -3.80 -29.89
CA ALA A 780 -0.06 -4.88 -30.27
C ALA A 780 -0.09 -5.16 -31.79
N TYR A 781 -1.27 -5.05 -32.40
CA TYR A 781 -1.43 -5.13 -33.85
C TYR A 781 -0.77 -3.97 -34.58
N VAL A 782 -1.02 -2.73 -34.15
CA VAL A 782 -0.45 -1.53 -34.75
C VAL A 782 1.08 -1.52 -34.62
N ASP A 783 1.62 -1.99 -33.49
CA ASP A 783 3.05 -2.10 -33.26
C ASP A 783 3.76 -3.14 -34.14
N CYS A 784 3.02 -4.03 -34.80
CA CYS A 784 3.59 -4.96 -35.78
C CYS A 784 3.79 -4.31 -37.17
N LEU A 785 3.15 -3.17 -37.47
CA LEU A 785 3.24 -2.50 -38.76
C LEU A 785 4.58 -1.76 -38.91
N THR A 786 5.20 -1.85 -40.10
CA THR A 786 6.50 -1.22 -40.40
C THR A 786 6.48 -0.32 -41.63
N SER A 787 7.59 0.40 -41.85
CA SER A 787 7.75 1.37 -42.95
C SER A 787 8.36 0.77 -44.23
N ARG A 788 8.58 -0.56 -44.28
CA ARG A 788 9.34 -1.20 -45.37
C ARG A 788 8.50 -1.48 -46.60
N THR A 789 7.21 -1.78 -46.42
CA THR A 789 6.29 -2.18 -47.48
C THR A 789 5.23 -1.10 -47.67
N SER A 790 4.86 -0.82 -48.93
CA SER A 790 3.82 0.17 -49.24
C SER A 790 2.46 -0.23 -48.66
N GLU A 791 2.13 -1.53 -48.65
CA GLU A 791 0.84 -2.05 -48.17
C GLU A 791 0.63 -1.84 -46.65
N GLU A 792 1.70 -1.98 -45.86
CA GLU A 792 1.66 -1.71 -44.41
C GLU A 792 1.44 -0.21 -44.13
N LEU A 793 2.10 0.66 -44.91
CA LEU A 793 1.92 2.11 -44.82
C LEU A 793 0.52 2.56 -45.26
N THR A 794 -0.04 1.95 -46.31
CA THR A 794 -1.43 2.22 -46.71
C THR A 794 -2.41 1.76 -45.63
N CYS A 795 -2.17 0.61 -44.99
CA CYS A 795 -2.98 0.18 -43.87
C CYS A 795 -2.92 1.20 -42.72
N LEU A 796 -1.73 1.63 -42.29
CA LEU A 796 -1.57 2.68 -41.27
C LEU A 796 -2.32 3.98 -41.62
N ARG A 797 -2.33 4.39 -42.90
CA ARG A 797 -3.12 5.55 -43.34
C ARG A 797 -4.63 5.32 -43.20
N THR A 798 -5.13 4.16 -43.63
CA THR A 798 -6.57 3.85 -43.49
C THR A 798 -7.01 3.80 -42.01
N LEU A 799 -6.13 3.34 -41.11
CA LEU A 799 -6.38 3.35 -39.66
C LEU A 799 -6.41 4.78 -39.11
N ALA A 800 -5.44 5.62 -39.49
CA ALA A 800 -5.40 7.02 -39.06
C ALA A 800 -6.61 7.83 -39.59
N ASN A 801 -7.08 7.56 -40.82
CA ASN A 801 -8.27 8.17 -41.41
C ASN A 801 -9.59 7.66 -40.83
N GLY A 802 -9.61 6.57 -40.04
CA GLY A 802 -10.84 6.03 -39.47
C GLY A 802 -11.82 5.44 -40.48
N GLU A 803 -11.40 5.14 -41.72
CA GLU A 803 -12.25 4.68 -42.83
C GLU A 803 -12.96 3.34 -42.56
N LEU A 804 -12.51 2.59 -41.55
CA LEU A 804 -13.06 1.28 -41.17
C LEU A 804 -14.06 1.35 -39.99
N GLY A 805 -14.62 2.52 -39.66
CA GLY A 805 -15.62 2.68 -38.59
C GLY A 805 -15.07 2.56 -37.17
N GLN A 806 -13.87 3.13 -36.95
CA GLN A 806 -13.02 2.87 -35.78
C GLN A 806 -13.29 3.78 -34.58
N SER A 807 -12.79 3.39 -33.39
CA SER A 807 -12.73 4.25 -32.21
C SER A 807 -11.61 5.29 -32.33
N ALA A 808 -11.79 6.45 -31.67
CA ALA A 808 -10.77 7.50 -31.60
C ALA A 808 -9.43 7.01 -31.02
N SER A 809 -9.45 5.98 -30.16
CA SER A 809 -8.23 5.38 -29.59
C SER A 809 -7.37 4.65 -30.62
N LEU A 810 -7.97 4.04 -31.64
CA LEU A 810 -7.22 3.27 -32.64
C LEU A 810 -6.53 4.20 -33.65
N SER A 811 -7.19 5.29 -34.01
CA SER A 811 -6.61 6.31 -34.89
C SER A 811 -5.45 7.05 -34.22
N THR A 812 -5.54 7.37 -32.93
CA THR A 812 -4.42 7.95 -32.18
C THR A 812 -3.25 6.97 -32.06
N LEU A 813 -3.50 5.68 -31.81
CA LEU A 813 -2.44 4.64 -31.80
C LEU A 813 -1.73 4.53 -33.16
N ALA A 814 -2.47 4.62 -34.27
CA ALA A 814 -1.88 4.62 -35.61
C ALA A 814 -0.97 5.85 -35.85
N ILE A 815 -1.38 7.04 -35.38
CA ILE A 815 -0.57 8.26 -35.45
C ILE A 815 0.68 8.13 -34.58
N GLN A 816 0.56 7.64 -33.35
CA GLN A 816 1.71 7.37 -32.48
C GLN A 816 2.70 6.38 -33.11
N ARG A 817 2.21 5.41 -33.89
CA ARG A 817 3.07 4.49 -34.64
C ARG A 817 3.83 5.18 -35.76
N PHE A 818 3.24 6.14 -36.47
CA PHE A 818 3.97 6.96 -37.44
C PHE A 818 5.16 7.67 -36.80
N ARG A 819 4.99 8.19 -35.58
CA ARG A 819 6.06 8.83 -34.82
C ARG A 819 7.22 7.87 -34.53
N ALA A 820 6.91 6.66 -34.05
CA ALA A 820 7.93 5.65 -33.77
C ALA A 820 8.68 5.20 -35.04
N LEU A 821 7.97 5.11 -36.18
CA LEU A 821 8.56 4.68 -37.44
C LEU A 821 9.33 5.79 -38.17
N TRP A 822 9.08 7.06 -37.85
CA TRP A 822 9.61 8.21 -38.60
C TRP A 822 11.12 8.17 -38.89
N PRO A 823 12.00 7.87 -37.92
CA PRO A 823 13.45 7.85 -38.15
C PRO A 823 13.90 6.72 -39.09
N THR A 824 13.09 5.66 -39.23
CA THR A 824 13.39 4.50 -40.06
C THR A 824 12.83 4.60 -41.48
N MET A 825 11.99 5.60 -41.75
CA MET A 825 11.35 5.78 -43.05
C MET A 825 12.32 6.35 -44.09
N LYS A 826 12.11 6.00 -45.36
CA LYS A 826 12.82 6.64 -46.49
C LYS A 826 12.28 8.06 -46.72
N PRO A 827 13.08 9.01 -47.24
CA PRO A 827 12.63 10.39 -47.50
C PRO A 827 11.33 10.50 -48.30
N ILE A 828 11.19 9.72 -49.38
CA ILE A 828 9.96 9.68 -50.20
C ILE A 828 8.73 9.27 -49.38
N ALA A 829 8.89 8.28 -48.48
CA ALA A 829 7.81 7.85 -47.59
C ALA A 829 7.48 8.93 -46.55
N GLN A 830 8.49 9.62 -46.01
CA GLN A 830 8.32 10.75 -45.10
C GLN A 830 7.56 11.90 -45.77
N THR A 831 7.89 12.27 -47.02
CA THR A 831 7.15 13.29 -47.78
C THR A 831 5.68 12.93 -47.94
N SER A 832 5.40 11.70 -48.37
CA SER A 832 4.02 11.24 -48.53
C SER A 832 3.25 11.11 -47.21
N ALA A 833 3.93 10.77 -46.10
CA ALA A 833 3.34 10.69 -44.77
C ALA A 833 3.11 12.09 -44.17
N ALA A 834 4.03 13.03 -44.38
CA ALA A 834 3.90 14.42 -43.93
C ALA A 834 2.71 15.11 -44.61
N ALA A 835 2.56 14.95 -45.93
CA ALA A 835 1.42 15.49 -46.66
C ALA A 835 0.10 14.93 -46.12
N PHE A 836 0.03 13.61 -45.92
CA PHE A 836 -1.13 12.94 -45.34
C PHE A 836 -1.47 13.42 -43.92
N LEU A 837 -0.48 13.52 -43.04
CA LEU A 837 -0.67 14.00 -41.66
C LEU A 837 -1.06 15.49 -41.61
N LEU A 838 -0.56 16.29 -42.55
CA LEU A 838 -0.96 17.69 -42.70
C LEU A 838 -2.43 17.79 -43.12
N ASP A 839 -2.87 16.96 -44.07
CA ASP A 839 -4.28 16.92 -44.49
C ASP A 839 -5.19 16.45 -43.34
N LEU A 840 -4.75 15.47 -42.53
CA LEU A 840 -5.45 15.03 -41.31
C LEU A 840 -5.54 16.12 -40.23
N ALA A 841 -4.47 16.88 -40.02
CA ALA A 841 -4.42 17.98 -39.05
C ALA A 841 -5.36 19.14 -39.42
N LEU A 842 -5.70 19.27 -40.71
CA LEU A 842 -6.49 20.35 -41.27
C LEU A 842 -7.90 19.92 -41.71
N ASP A 843 -8.31 18.69 -41.38
CA ASP A 843 -9.65 18.21 -41.68
C ASP A 843 -10.70 19.08 -40.97
N ASP A 844 -11.81 19.39 -41.64
CA ASP A 844 -12.85 20.32 -41.14
C ASP A 844 -14.05 19.58 -40.52
N GLN A 845 -13.94 18.27 -40.32
CA GLN A 845 -15.00 17.46 -39.72
C GLN A 845 -15.10 17.74 -38.21
N SER A 846 -16.27 18.18 -37.76
CA SER A 846 -16.57 18.56 -36.36
C SER A 846 -17.03 17.38 -35.50
N ASP A 847 -16.47 16.20 -35.70
CA ASP A 847 -16.77 15.03 -34.86
C ASP A 847 -15.73 14.95 -33.73
N ASP A 848 -16.12 14.55 -32.51
CA ASP A 848 -15.21 14.40 -31.36
C ASP A 848 -14.00 13.48 -31.69
N GLN A 849 -14.21 12.50 -32.58
CA GLN A 849 -13.17 11.60 -33.06
C GLN A 849 -12.18 12.28 -34.02
N SER A 850 -12.62 13.29 -34.75
CA SER A 850 -11.81 14.08 -35.67
C SER A 850 -10.95 15.08 -34.90
N GLU A 851 -11.46 15.69 -33.83
CA GLU A 851 -10.68 16.60 -32.98
C GLU A 851 -9.47 15.90 -32.33
N ALA A 852 -9.67 14.70 -31.77
CA ALA A 852 -8.59 13.91 -31.19
C ALA A 852 -7.50 13.55 -32.23
N ARG A 853 -7.90 13.22 -33.45
CA ARG A 853 -6.98 12.92 -34.56
C ARG A 853 -6.19 14.15 -34.99
N GLN A 854 -6.84 15.30 -35.10
CA GLN A 854 -6.21 16.57 -35.46
C GLN A 854 -5.16 16.99 -34.42
N SER A 855 -5.51 16.90 -33.13
CA SER A 855 -4.58 17.21 -32.04
C SER A 855 -3.34 16.31 -32.09
N GLU A 856 -3.52 14.99 -32.20
CA GLU A 856 -2.39 14.05 -32.21
C GLU A 856 -1.54 14.20 -33.48
N ALA A 857 -2.14 14.49 -34.63
CA ALA A 857 -1.44 14.72 -35.90
C ALA A 857 -0.60 16.01 -35.87
N THR A 858 -1.15 17.10 -35.34
CA THR A 858 -0.41 18.37 -35.17
C THR A 858 0.76 18.21 -34.18
N ASP A 859 0.54 17.51 -33.08
CA ASP A 859 1.59 17.21 -32.09
C ASP A 859 2.70 16.36 -32.68
N LEU A 860 2.38 15.35 -33.49
CA LEU A 860 3.39 14.55 -34.20
C LEU A 860 4.23 15.43 -35.13
N LEU A 861 3.59 16.23 -35.98
CA LEU A 861 4.29 17.08 -36.95
C LEU A 861 5.26 18.05 -36.25
N ARG A 862 4.88 18.61 -35.10
CA ARG A 862 5.71 19.54 -34.32
C ARG A 862 6.90 18.86 -33.62
N GLN A 863 6.77 17.59 -33.23
CA GLN A 863 7.78 16.89 -32.43
C GLN A 863 8.82 16.14 -33.26
N VAL A 864 8.58 15.99 -34.57
CA VAL A 864 9.40 15.18 -35.47
C VAL A 864 10.40 16.05 -36.24
N THR A 865 11.64 15.55 -36.40
CA THR A 865 12.66 16.23 -37.21
C THR A 865 12.36 16.07 -38.70
N MET A 866 12.08 17.19 -39.38
CA MET A 866 11.75 17.22 -40.80
C MET A 866 13.01 17.45 -41.66
N PRO A 867 13.29 16.62 -42.67
CA PRO A 867 14.36 16.90 -43.64
C PRO A 867 13.94 18.01 -44.62
N THR A 868 14.92 18.65 -45.28
CA THR A 868 14.71 19.78 -46.20
C THR A 868 13.70 19.47 -47.31
N GLU A 869 13.79 18.27 -47.90
CA GLU A 869 12.91 17.80 -48.99
C GLU A 869 11.43 17.72 -48.57
N VAL A 870 11.16 17.41 -47.30
CA VAL A 870 9.79 17.36 -46.78
C VAL A 870 9.27 18.78 -46.59
N LEU A 871 10.06 19.66 -45.98
CA LEU A 871 9.67 21.07 -45.76
C LEU A 871 9.42 21.82 -47.08
N SER A 872 10.25 21.59 -48.11
CA SER A 872 10.03 22.18 -49.44
C SER A 872 8.75 21.66 -50.08
N SER A 873 8.50 20.34 -50.02
CA SER A 873 7.27 19.76 -50.55
C SER A 873 6.00 20.26 -49.84
N LEU A 874 6.06 20.52 -48.53
CA LEU A 874 4.94 21.07 -47.77
C LEU A 874 4.66 22.53 -48.15
N LEU A 875 5.70 23.33 -48.37
CA LEU A 875 5.55 24.71 -48.87
C LEU A 875 5.00 24.76 -50.29
N GLU A 876 5.47 23.89 -51.18
CA GLU A 876 4.97 23.77 -52.55
C GLU A 876 3.52 23.24 -52.60
N SER A 877 3.08 22.53 -51.56
CA SER A 877 1.70 22.05 -51.46
C SER A 877 0.66 23.14 -51.15
N VAL A 878 1.10 24.36 -50.81
CA VAL A 878 0.20 25.49 -50.57
C VAL A 878 -0.22 26.09 -51.92
N PRO A 879 -1.52 26.10 -52.27
CA PRO A 879 -1.97 26.57 -53.59
C PRO A 879 -1.80 28.08 -53.73
N SER A 880 -1.24 28.54 -54.84
CA SER A 880 -1.15 29.97 -55.16
C SER A 880 -2.50 30.53 -55.61
N ILE A 881 -2.71 31.84 -55.48
CA ILE A 881 -3.99 32.48 -55.84
C ILE A 881 -4.34 32.24 -57.31
N ALA A 882 -3.35 32.23 -58.20
CA ALA A 882 -3.53 31.90 -59.61
C ALA A 882 -4.05 30.47 -59.85
N GLN A 883 -3.63 29.50 -59.03
CA GLN A 883 -4.11 28.12 -59.11
C GLN A 883 -5.53 27.94 -58.56
N MET A 884 -6.00 28.88 -57.73
CA MET A 884 -7.37 28.88 -57.19
C MET A 884 -8.37 29.45 -58.19
N GLU A 885 -7.95 30.41 -59.02
CA GLU A 885 -8.76 30.99 -60.11
C GLU A 885 -8.96 29.99 -61.28
N ASP A 886 -8.03 29.05 -61.48
CA ASP A 886 -8.03 28.10 -62.61
C ASP A 886 -8.87 26.80 -62.39
N LYS A 887 -9.51 26.59 -61.22
CA LYS A 887 -10.35 25.40 -61.01
C LYS A 887 -11.69 25.55 -61.78
N PRO A 888 -11.98 24.70 -62.81
CA PRO A 888 -13.27 24.74 -63.47
C PRO A 888 -14.37 24.28 -62.49
N PRO A 889 -15.56 24.91 -62.49
CA PRO A 889 -16.66 24.47 -61.64
C PRO A 889 -17.07 23.04 -62.02
N ALA A 890 -17.23 22.20 -61.01
CA ALA A 890 -17.79 20.87 -61.16
C ALA A 890 -19.25 20.95 -61.68
N SER A 891 -19.41 20.72 -62.98
CA SER A 891 -20.54 20.05 -63.63
C SER A 891 -22.00 20.36 -63.18
N LYS A 892 -22.67 21.20 -64.00
CA LYS A 892 -24.06 21.13 -64.52
C LYS A 892 -25.29 21.41 -63.60
N ARG A 893 -25.92 22.59 -63.82
CA ARG A 893 -27.29 22.70 -64.40
C ARG A 893 -27.67 24.12 -64.90
N ARG A 894 -27.64 24.28 -66.23
CA ARG A 894 -28.66 24.86 -67.16
C ARG A 894 -29.28 26.27 -66.91
N ARG A 895 -29.00 27.18 -67.88
CA ARG A 895 -29.85 28.29 -68.46
C ARG A 895 -30.16 29.50 -67.54
N THR A 896 -30.14 30.78 -67.93
CA THR A 896 -30.18 31.52 -69.21
C THR A 896 -29.63 32.96 -69.05
N SER A 897 -28.87 33.43 -70.05
CA SER A 897 -28.69 34.80 -70.61
C SER A 897 -28.69 36.08 -69.74
N ARG A 898 -27.65 36.91 -70.03
CA ARG A 898 -27.49 38.38 -69.87
C ARG A 898 -26.97 38.91 -68.53
N SER A 899 -25.64 39.02 -68.41
CA SER A 899 -24.91 40.25 -68.05
C SER A 899 -23.42 39.90 -67.92
N GLU A 900 -22.72 39.93 -69.04
CA GLU A 900 -21.26 39.85 -69.14
C GLU A 900 -20.74 41.29 -69.07
N LEU A 901 -20.33 41.76 -67.89
CA LEU A 901 -19.36 42.84 -67.66
C LEU A 901 -19.25 43.07 -66.14
N ALA A 902 -18.05 42.79 -65.60
CA ALA A 902 -17.62 42.99 -64.21
C ALA A 902 -18.19 42.03 -63.15
N LYS A 903 -17.71 40.78 -63.15
CA LYS A 903 -17.40 40.07 -61.90
C LYS A 903 -16.06 39.38 -62.06
N SER A 904 -15.03 39.99 -61.50
CA SER A 904 -13.89 39.22 -60.97
C SER A 904 -14.47 38.05 -60.17
N GLN A 905 -14.04 36.84 -60.49
CA GLN A 905 -14.45 35.64 -59.77
C GLN A 905 -14.07 35.85 -58.29
N SER A 906 -15.07 36.07 -57.43
CA SER A 906 -14.82 36.23 -56.00
C SER A 906 -14.43 34.86 -55.45
N ILE A 907 -13.15 34.69 -55.13
CA ILE A 907 -12.64 33.50 -54.44
C ILE A 907 -13.49 33.28 -53.18
N ASN A 908 -13.88 32.03 -52.94
CA ASN A 908 -14.64 31.67 -51.76
C ASN A 908 -13.82 31.98 -50.50
N VAL A 909 -14.37 32.81 -49.62
CA VAL A 909 -13.70 33.23 -48.38
C VAL A 909 -13.35 32.03 -47.48
N ALA A 910 -14.13 30.95 -47.52
CA ALA A 910 -13.87 29.71 -46.79
C ALA A 910 -12.60 28.98 -47.30
N ASP A 911 -12.45 28.86 -48.62
CA ASP A 911 -11.28 28.21 -49.23
C ASP A 911 -9.99 28.99 -48.90
N LEU A 912 -10.10 30.32 -48.85
CA LEU A 912 -9.01 31.22 -48.49
C LEU A 912 -8.60 31.08 -47.02
N HIS A 913 -9.56 30.94 -46.10
CA HIS A 913 -9.28 30.66 -44.69
C HIS A 913 -8.59 29.29 -44.51
N ASN A 914 -8.97 28.27 -45.27
CA ASN A 914 -8.34 26.95 -45.20
C ASN A 914 -6.89 26.96 -45.70
N VAL A 915 -6.61 27.72 -46.75
CA VAL A 915 -5.23 27.95 -47.21
C VAL A 915 -4.41 28.69 -46.15
N ILE A 916 -4.99 29.68 -45.49
CA ILE A 916 -4.31 30.40 -44.40
C ILE A 916 -4.01 29.47 -43.23
N ARG A 917 -4.95 28.62 -42.82
CA ARG A 917 -4.73 27.62 -41.76
C ARG A 917 -3.61 26.66 -42.14
N ARG A 918 -3.62 26.15 -43.38
CA ARG A 918 -2.53 25.30 -43.93
C ARG A 918 -1.18 26.01 -43.89
N LEU A 919 -1.13 27.24 -44.37
CA LEU A 919 0.09 28.05 -44.41
C LEU A 919 0.60 28.37 -43.01
N THR A 920 -0.29 28.65 -42.06
CA THR A 920 0.06 28.91 -40.66
C THR A 920 0.78 27.70 -40.06
N LEU A 921 0.19 26.52 -40.18
CA LEU A 921 0.78 25.30 -39.64
C LEU A 921 2.11 24.96 -40.31
N VAL A 922 2.22 25.07 -41.64
CA VAL A 922 3.48 24.81 -42.36
C VAL A 922 4.59 25.77 -41.91
N LEU A 923 4.29 27.06 -41.72
CA LEU A 923 5.27 28.04 -41.25
C LEU A 923 5.72 27.80 -39.80
N GLU A 924 4.80 27.42 -38.91
CA GLU A 924 5.14 27.00 -37.53
C GLU A 924 6.06 25.77 -37.52
N LEU A 925 5.82 24.81 -38.41
CA LEU A 925 6.67 23.62 -38.54
C LEU A 925 8.08 23.97 -39.03
N ILE A 926 8.20 24.94 -39.94
CA ILE A 926 9.50 25.41 -40.44
C ILE A 926 10.27 26.13 -39.33
N GLU A 927 9.61 27.01 -38.58
CA GLU A 927 10.22 27.70 -37.43
C GLU A 927 10.69 26.69 -36.37
N GLY A 928 9.83 25.72 -36.02
CA GLY A 928 10.17 24.65 -35.07
C GLY A 928 11.30 23.72 -35.54
N SER A 929 11.51 23.59 -36.85
CA SER A 929 12.57 22.76 -37.44
C SER A 929 13.94 23.44 -37.48
N HIS A 930 14.10 24.62 -36.87
CA HIS A 930 15.30 25.46 -36.94
C HIS A 930 15.70 25.80 -38.39
N PRO A 931 15.10 26.84 -38.98
CA PRO A 931 15.28 27.19 -40.40
C PRO A 931 16.74 27.47 -40.79
N GLU A 932 17.61 27.82 -39.84
CA GLU A 932 19.07 27.97 -40.00
C GLU A 932 19.75 26.76 -40.66
N ARG A 933 19.21 25.55 -40.49
CA ARG A 933 19.78 24.31 -41.05
C ARG A 933 19.39 24.05 -42.51
N HIS A 934 18.45 24.83 -43.05
CA HIS A 934 17.78 24.56 -44.32
C HIS A 934 17.82 25.76 -45.28
N PRO A 935 19.01 26.15 -45.80
CA PRO A 935 19.17 27.32 -46.66
C PRO A 935 18.42 27.20 -48.00
N GLU A 936 18.09 25.98 -48.43
CA GLU A 936 17.37 25.69 -49.68
C GLU A 936 15.91 26.21 -49.65
N LEU A 937 15.34 26.47 -48.46
CA LEU A 937 13.98 26.99 -48.30
C LEU A 937 13.84 28.49 -48.62
N LEU A 938 14.96 29.19 -48.83
CA LEU A 938 14.99 30.64 -49.05
C LEU A 938 14.11 31.05 -50.25
N LYS A 939 14.17 30.31 -51.36
CA LYS A 939 13.35 30.57 -52.56
C LYS A 939 11.85 30.46 -52.28
N SER A 940 11.45 29.37 -51.64
CA SER A 940 10.05 29.10 -51.31
C SER A 940 9.51 30.11 -50.30
N LEU A 941 10.29 30.54 -49.32
CA LEU A 941 9.87 31.54 -48.32
C LEU A 941 9.67 32.94 -48.92
N PHE A 942 10.52 33.37 -49.86
CA PHE A 942 10.29 34.62 -50.61
C PHE A 942 9.05 34.55 -51.50
N HIS A 943 8.76 33.38 -52.08
CA HIS A 943 7.52 33.17 -52.83
C HIS A 943 6.30 33.28 -51.91
N VAL A 944 6.30 32.62 -50.75
CA VAL A 944 5.24 32.74 -49.74
C VAL A 944 5.07 34.18 -49.27
N LEU A 945 6.16 34.93 -49.03
CA LEU A 945 6.08 36.35 -48.66
C LEU A 945 5.35 37.18 -49.72
N SER A 946 5.55 36.86 -51.00
CA SER A 946 4.83 37.52 -52.09
C SER A 946 3.35 37.14 -52.14
N GLU A 947 3.00 35.86 -51.95
CA GLU A 947 1.61 35.40 -51.90
C GLU A 947 0.86 35.97 -50.68
N LEU A 948 1.51 36.11 -49.51
CA LEU A 948 0.93 36.76 -48.32
C LEU A 948 0.46 38.20 -48.58
N GLN A 949 1.14 38.94 -49.45
CA GLN A 949 0.70 40.28 -49.84
C GLN A 949 -0.59 40.25 -50.66
N HIS A 950 -0.75 39.24 -51.52
CA HIS A 950 -1.95 39.06 -52.31
C HIS A 950 -3.12 38.56 -51.44
N TYR A 951 -2.89 37.62 -50.52
CA TYR A 951 -3.91 37.21 -49.54
C TYR A 951 -4.40 38.38 -48.69
N ARG A 952 -3.51 39.27 -48.25
CA ARG A 952 -3.88 40.51 -47.54
C ARG A 952 -4.86 41.37 -48.34
N THR A 953 -4.63 41.55 -49.65
CA THR A 953 -5.53 42.38 -50.48
C THR A 953 -6.93 41.78 -50.62
N GLN A 954 -7.06 40.45 -50.57
CA GLN A 954 -8.34 39.76 -50.73
C GLN A 954 -9.14 39.62 -49.42
N LEU A 955 -8.47 39.46 -48.26
CA LEU A 955 -9.14 39.35 -46.95
C LEU A 955 -9.35 40.67 -46.22
N GLY A 956 -8.62 41.73 -46.58
CA GLY A 956 -8.65 42.99 -45.83
C GLY A 956 -8.07 42.90 -44.41
N SER A 957 -7.41 41.79 -44.05
CA SER A 957 -6.74 41.59 -42.76
C SER A 957 -5.22 41.64 -42.92
N ASN A 958 -4.52 42.21 -41.95
CA ASN A 958 -3.07 42.49 -42.07
C ASN A 958 -2.15 41.26 -41.90
N LEU A 959 -2.68 40.06 -41.67
CA LEU A 959 -1.95 38.78 -41.54
C LEU A 959 -0.59 38.88 -40.81
N VAL A 960 -0.58 39.66 -39.72
CA VAL A 960 0.64 40.13 -39.04
C VAL A 960 1.50 38.96 -38.55
N TYR A 961 0.88 37.95 -37.96
CA TYR A 961 1.56 36.76 -37.42
C TYR A 961 2.32 35.99 -38.50
N LEU A 962 1.70 35.74 -39.67
CA LEU A 962 2.34 35.02 -40.77
C LEU A 962 3.50 35.80 -41.38
N GLN A 963 3.36 37.12 -41.50
CA GLN A 963 4.45 37.98 -41.96
C GLN A 963 5.64 37.93 -40.99
N GLN A 964 5.38 37.96 -39.69
CA GLN A 964 6.42 37.84 -38.67
C GLN A 964 7.12 36.48 -38.71
N LEU A 965 6.37 35.38 -38.85
CA LEU A 965 6.94 34.02 -38.98
C LEU A 965 7.85 33.89 -40.20
N VAL A 966 7.39 34.34 -41.38
CA VAL A 966 8.18 34.28 -42.62
C VAL A 966 9.44 35.13 -42.52
N ILE A 967 9.33 36.37 -42.00
CA ILE A 967 10.48 37.27 -41.84
C ILE A 967 11.47 36.71 -40.79
N GLY A 968 10.98 36.11 -39.71
CA GLY A 968 11.81 35.43 -38.71
C GLY A 968 12.57 34.23 -39.27
N CYS A 969 11.89 33.40 -40.08
CA CYS A 969 12.53 32.28 -40.80
C CYS A 969 13.57 32.76 -41.81
N LEU A 970 13.28 33.83 -42.56
CA LEU A 970 14.24 34.43 -43.48
C LEU A 970 15.44 35.04 -42.74
N PHE A 971 15.22 35.69 -41.60
CA PHE A 971 16.28 36.31 -40.80
C PHE A 971 17.26 35.29 -40.25
N SER A 972 16.76 34.21 -39.65
CA SER A 972 17.59 33.13 -39.11
C SER A 972 18.40 32.42 -40.21
N ILE A 973 17.82 32.15 -41.38
CA ILE A 973 18.57 31.62 -42.54
C ILE A 973 19.69 32.60 -42.95
N VAL A 974 19.38 33.88 -43.15
CA VAL A 974 20.36 34.87 -43.63
C VAL A 974 21.46 35.14 -42.59
N ASP A 975 21.14 35.15 -41.29
CA ASP A 975 22.15 35.30 -40.23
C ASP A 975 23.06 34.06 -40.13
N SER A 976 22.53 32.86 -40.36
CA SER A 976 23.37 31.64 -40.46
C SER A 976 24.30 31.66 -41.68
N LEU A 977 23.84 32.15 -42.83
CA LEU A 977 24.63 32.30 -44.06
C LEU A 977 25.74 33.35 -43.91
N LYS A 978 25.48 34.40 -43.11
CA LYS A 978 26.49 35.39 -42.73
C LYS A 978 27.61 34.77 -41.90
N GLN A 979 27.29 33.87 -40.97
CA GLN A 979 28.26 33.22 -40.10
C GLN A 979 29.07 32.12 -40.82
N ASN A 980 28.49 31.47 -41.84
CA ASN A 980 29.11 30.37 -42.59
C ASN A 980 29.27 30.69 -44.10
N PRO A 981 30.37 31.35 -44.51
CA PRO A 981 30.59 31.78 -45.91
C PRO A 981 30.87 30.64 -46.90
N ALA A 982 30.91 29.37 -46.46
CA ALA A 982 31.17 28.21 -47.30
C ALA A 982 29.93 27.70 -48.07
N ILE A 983 28.72 28.10 -47.67
CA ILE A 983 27.46 27.67 -48.29
C ILE A 983 27.17 28.56 -49.51
N LYS A 984 27.23 27.99 -50.72
CA LYS A 984 26.92 28.70 -51.97
C LYS A 984 25.41 28.68 -52.21
N VAL A 985 24.75 29.83 -52.02
CA VAL A 985 23.33 30.04 -52.36
C VAL A 985 23.24 31.00 -53.56
N ASP A 986 22.30 30.74 -54.47
CA ASP A 986 22.02 31.60 -55.62
C ASP A 986 21.49 32.96 -55.18
N ARG A 987 22.28 34.01 -55.39
CA ARG A 987 21.95 35.39 -55.02
C ARG A 987 20.76 35.96 -55.79
N SER A 988 20.40 35.38 -56.94
CA SER A 988 19.25 35.80 -57.77
C SER A 988 17.89 35.52 -57.13
N VAL A 989 17.85 34.66 -56.11
CA VAL A 989 16.62 34.27 -55.41
C VAL A 989 16.15 35.34 -54.42
N LEU A 990 17.03 36.26 -54.02
CA LEU A 990 16.77 37.27 -53.01
C LEU A 990 15.94 38.43 -53.58
N ARG A 991 14.76 38.65 -53.02
CA ARG A 991 13.84 39.74 -53.38
C ARG A 991 13.78 40.78 -52.26
N ALA A 992 14.78 41.66 -52.21
CA ALA A 992 14.87 42.73 -51.21
C ALA A 992 13.72 43.75 -51.31
N ASP A 993 13.21 43.95 -52.52
CA ASP A 993 12.03 44.75 -52.85
C ASP A 993 10.78 44.34 -52.06
N LEU A 994 10.54 43.03 -51.89
CA LEU A 994 9.40 42.54 -51.11
C LEU A 994 9.49 42.91 -49.61
N ILE A 995 10.70 42.87 -49.04
CA ILE A 995 10.92 43.19 -47.63
C ILE A 995 10.69 44.70 -47.41
N VAL A 996 11.17 45.53 -48.33
CA VAL A 996 10.96 46.99 -48.30
C VAL A 996 9.47 47.33 -48.45
N GLU A 997 8.75 46.61 -49.30
CA GLU A 997 7.30 46.75 -49.41
C GLU A 997 6.55 46.34 -48.12
N CYS A 998 7.04 45.32 -47.40
CA CYS A 998 6.53 44.97 -46.07
C CYS A 998 6.78 46.09 -45.04
N VAL A 999 7.95 46.73 -45.05
CA VAL A 999 8.24 47.91 -44.21
C VAL A 999 7.32 49.08 -44.54
N ARG A 1000 7.02 49.32 -45.83
CA ARG A 1000 6.19 50.44 -46.27
C ARG A 1000 4.71 50.27 -45.94
N THR A 1001 4.21 49.03 -45.98
CA THR A 1001 2.77 48.75 -45.94
C THR A 1001 2.28 48.23 -44.60
N SER A 1002 3.16 47.75 -43.71
CA SER A 1002 2.78 47.37 -42.36
C SER A 1002 2.66 48.60 -41.45
N THR A 1003 1.85 48.50 -40.40
CA THR A 1003 1.77 49.52 -39.33
C THR A 1003 2.27 48.97 -38.00
N ASN A 1004 2.60 47.67 -37.93
CA ASN A 1004 3.08 47.02 -36.71
C ASN A 1004 4.59 47.20 -36.54
N ALA A 1005 5.00 47.80 -35.42
CA ALA A 1005 6.39 48.01 -35.04
C ALA A 1005 7.22 46.72 -34.99
N GLN A 1006 6.62 45.58 -34.61
CA GLN A 1006 7.32 44.30 -34.53
C GLN A 1006 7.78 43.80 -35.91
N ILE A 1007 6.92 43.90 -36.93
CA ILE A 1007 7.25 43.53 -38.31
C ILE A 1007 8.31 44.49 -38.86
N HIS A 1008 8.19 45.78 -38.56
CA HIS A 1008 9.18 46.77 -38.97
C HIS A 1008 10.56 46.44 -38.40
N ASN A 1009 10.64 46.18 -37.09
CA ASN A 1009 11.89 45.85 -36.43
C ASN A 1009 12.49 44.54 -36.99
N ALA A 1010 11.69 43.50 -37.20
CA ALA A 1010 12.15 42.24 -37.78
C ALA A 1010 12.63 42.40 -39.23
N ALA A 1011 11.91 43.15 -40.06
CA ALA A 1011 12.27 43.42 -41.45
C ALA A 1011 13.55 44.26 -41.57
N LEU A 1012 13.73 45.26 -40.70
CA LEU A 1012 14.96 46.08 -40.64
C LEU A 1012 16.17 45.25 -40.22
N LEU A 1013 16.02 44.36 -39.24
CA LEU A 1013 17.08 43.42 -38.85
C LEU A 1013 17.45 42.47 -40.01
N LEU A 1014 16.46 41.94 -40.73
CA LEU A 1014 16.67 41.15 -41.95
C LEU A 1014 17.43 41.93 -43.01
N ILE A 1015 17.04 43.18 -43.30
CA ILE A 1015 17.76 44.05 -44.23
C ILE A 1015 19.20 44.30 -43.76
N SER A 1016 19.42 44.53 -42.46
CA SER A 1016 20.76 44.73 -41.90
C SER A 1016 21.67 43.50 -42.10
N SER A 1017 21.11 42.30 -41.95
CA SER A 1017 21.83 41.04 -42.16
C SER A 1017 22.12 40.81 -43.65
N LEU A 1018 21.13 41.10 -44.51
CA LEU A 1018 21.25 40.99 -45.96
C LEU A 1018 22.27 41.99 -46.53
N ALA A 1019 22.32 43.22 -46.03
CA ALA A 1019 23.28 44.24 -46.46
C ALA A 1019 24.73 43.85 -46.14
N SER A 1020 24.95 43.11 -45.05
CA SER A 1020 26.27 42.61 -44.69
C SER A 1020 26.75 41.42 -45.53
N TRP A 1021 25.82 40.62 -46.07
CA TRP A 1021 26.13 39.40 -46.81
C TRP A 1021 26.06 39.57 -48.34
N ALA A 1022 25.06 40.30 -48.84
CA ALA A 1022 24.81 40.58 -50.25
C ALA A 1022 24.47 42.07 -50.48
N PRO A 1023 25.47 42.98 -50.35
CA PRO A 1023 25.25 44.43 -50.40
C PRO A 1023 24.65 44.91 -51.73
N ASP A 1024 25.11 44.37 -52.86
CA ASP A 1024 24.74 44.79 -54.22
C ASP A 1024 23.21 44.81 -54.47
N LEU A 1025 22.48 43.87 -53.86
CA LEU A 1025 21.02 43.73 -54.03
C LEU A 1025 20.21 44.66 -53.14
N VAL A 1026 20.78 45.04 -51.99
CA VAL A 1026 20.11 45.93 -51.04
C VAL A 1026 20.17 47.38 -51.54
N LEU A 1027 21.27 47.79 -52.17
CA LEU A 1027 21.52 49.16 -52.66
C LEU A 1027 20.36 49.79 -53.44
N HIS A 1028 19.74 49.04 -54.33
CA HIS A 1028 18.62 49.53 -55.16
C HIS A 1028 17.31 49.74 -54.40
N SER A 1029 17.22 49.23 -53.16
CA SER A 1029 16.01 49.24 -52.33
C SER A 1029 16.14 50.10 -51.05
N VAL A 1030 17.25 50.84 -50.88
CA VAL A 1030 17.58 51.55 -49.63
C VAL A 1030 16.83 52.89 -49.43
N MET A 1031 16.60 53.67 -50.49
CA MET A 1031 15.98 54.99 -50.37
C MET A 1031 14.59 54.99 -49.69
N PRO A 1032 13.67 54.04 -50.01
CA PRO A 1032 12.38 53.92 -49.33
C PRO A 1032 12.50 53.60 -47.83
N ILE A 1033 13.55 52.88 -47.41
CA ILE A 1033 13.76 52.52 -46.00
C ILE A 1033 14.09 53.76 -45.17
N PHE A 1034 15.00 54.62 -45.64
CA PHE A 1034 15.38 55.85 -44.93
C PHE A 1034 14.25 56.88 -44.88
N THR A 1035 13.45 56.98 -45.95
CA THR A 1035 12.26 57.87 -45.96
C THR A 1035 11.18 57.39 -44.99
N PHE A 1036 11.00 56.08 -44.84
CA PHE A 1036 10.03 55.54 -43.90
C PHE A 1036 10.51 55.60 -42.43
N MET A 1037 11.78 55.24 -42.15
CA MET A 1037 12.37 55.33 -40.80
C MET A 1037 12.22 56.73 -40.18
N SER A 1038 12.36 57.78 -40.99
CA SER A 1038 12.17 59.19 -40.58
C SER A 1038 10.72 59.53 -40.18
N ASN A 1039 9.73 58.94 -40.84
CA ASN A 1039 8.32 59.34 -40.69
C ASN A 1039 7.54 58.55 -39.62
N THR A 1040 7.82 57.26 -39.44
CA THR A 1040 6.97 56.35 -38.63
C THR A 1040 7.65 55.79 -37.38
N LEU A 1041 8.93 55.39 -37.45
CA LEU A 1041 9.63 54.71 -36.34
C LEU A 1041 10.31 55.67 -35.35
N LEU A 1042 10.93 56.77 -35.82
CA LEU A 1042 11.52 57.80 -34.97
C LEU A 1042 10.50 58.53 -34.06
N ARG A 1043 9.20 58.36 -34.33
CA ARG A 1043 8.11 58.88 -33.49
C ARG A 1043 7.67 57.91 -32.38
N GLN A 1044 8.05 56.63 -32.45
CA GLN A 1044 7.70 55.62 -31.46
C GLN A 1044 8.85 55.47 -30.44
N SER A 1045 8.58 55.81 -29.18
CA SER A 1045 9.56 55.91 -28.09
C SER A 1045 9.87 54.55 -27.44
N ASP A 1046 10.41 53.59 -28.21
CA ASP A 1046 10.88 52.31 -27.68
C ASP A 1046 12.40 52.20 -27.83
N ASP A 1047 13.11 52.01 -26.72
CA ASP A 1047 14.58 51.87 -26.69
C ASP A 1047 15.07 50.70 -27.57
N TYR A 1048 14.27 49.64 -27.69
CA TYR A 1048 14.57 48.50 -28.57
C TYR A 1048 14.54 48.88 -30.06
N SER A 1049 13.54 49.65 -30.49
CA SER A 1049 13.42 50.11 -31.88
C SER A 1049 14.58 51.06 -32.24
N ALA A 1050 15.02 51.90 -31.29
CA ALA A 1050 16.19 52.76 -31.46
C ALA A 1050 17.48 51.94 -31.65
N HIS A 1051 17.68 50.88 -30.86
CA HIS A 1051 18.82 49.96 -31.03
C HIS A 1051 18.80 49.25 -32.39
N VAL A 1052 17.64 48.75 -32.82
CA VAL A 1052 17.48 48.10 -34.14
C VAL A 1052 17.80 49.06 -35.29
N ILE A 1053 17.39 50.33 -35.18
CA ILE A 1053 17.70 51.36 -36.17
C ILE A 1053 19.21 51.62 -36.20
N ASP A 1054 19.87 51.81 -35.07
CA ASP A 1054 21.31 52.06 -35.02
C ASP A 1054 22.11 50.90 -35.62
N GLN A 1055 21.70 49.66 -35.32
CA GLN A 1055 22.27 48.46 -35.92
C GLN A 1055 22.01 48.36 -37.44
N THR A 1056 20.87 48.81 -37.92
CA THR A 1056 20.54 48.82 -39.35
C THR A 1056 21.34 49.89 -40.09
N VAL A 1057 21.43 51.11 -39.53
CA VAL A 1057 22.20 52.22 -40.11
C VAL A 1057 23.69 51.88 -40.16
N SER A 1058 24.27 51.38 -39.07
CA SER A 1058 25.69 51.01 -39.00
C SER A 1058 26.10 49.92 -40.00
N ARG A 1059 25.17 49.04 -40.42
CA ARG A 1059 25.43 47.95 -41.38
C ARG A 1059 25.06 48.26 -42.82
N VAL A 1060 24.04 49.08 -43.06
CA VAL A 1060 23.56 49.42 -44.42
C VAL A 1060 24.34 50.60 -45.03
N VAL A 1061 24.83 51.55 -44.21
CA VAL A 1061 25.57 52.73 -44.69
C VAL A 1061 26.95 52.40 -45.27
N PRO A 1062 27.80 51.52 -44.67
CA PRO A 1062 29.12 51.25 -45.23
C PRO A 1062 29.10 50.72 -46.67
N PRO A 1063 28.20 49.78 -47.05
CA PRO A 1063 28.05 49.35 -48.45
C PRO A 1063 27.53 50.41 -49.42
N LEU A 1064 26.85 51.46 -48.96
CA LEU A 1064 26.39 52.59 -49.80
C LEU A 1064 27.50 53.58 -50.13
N VAL A 1065 28.55 53.60 -49.30
CA VAL A 1065 29.69 54.53 -49.40
C VAL A 1065 30.90 53.87 -50.07
N ALA A 1066 31.02 52.54 -49.96
CA ALA A 1066 31.96 51.70 -50.69
C ALA A 1066 31.53 51.51 -52.15
#